data_AF-A0A9N8DUQ3-F1
#
_entry.id   AF-A0A9N8DUQ3-F1
#
_cell.length_a   1.000
_cell.length_b   1.000
_cell.length_c   1.000
_cell.angle_alpha   90.00
_cell.angle_beta   90.00
_cell.angle_gamma   90.00
#
_symmetry.space_group_name_H-M   'P 1'
#
loop_
_entity.id
_entity.type
_entity.pdbx_description
1 polymer ?
#
loop_
_entity_poly.entity_id
_entity_poly.type
_entity_poly.pdbx_seq_one_letter_code
_entity_poly.pdbx_strand_id
1 'polypeptide(L)'
;MDRLHELNDKVAALELAQQVSEWAEKTDDRPESFVLAAQNVIDLANILCQHEDSQSSLYRNLYDREYQPLHAHVRSHLILQLRNMLLKAGYPSAEGCGALLTNDALGQVCQALTQLQATNFKLANHTHKTSVSANSTPWSSGETCDVLVEFFRPIVERVRFHFVEFHADRPTSSKMERLPEILLTYLQEHVIEGKSTTGNNNNNSSSPWELVTLGLAPFVTEEMPSLFLNELVGLAQYVLGPERNFFRDHRIAGRESNPMLLCNAIEQLLQFDDALRNLLPMGQSDRLVRLMDIFVAGDEELLGWWLIREKEMVFATLFDDSSKNDDDDEHATKLAALVKSRISPRAELFCALIRSVQVKASVFSFSGPYLNAVAVPLCMQFLDAVHESSTDLKKALTSPSTRLQFLADDKFLAKILEDWMAVINGTRLAAAILTRDNPWAQQSMAPSANSSVNDLARFGRSLEQLQNVLVEEFALTFVETFLMERRKLAAYLMGCSHFLSHSMEEDDEEEEDDGDISFILKPTLNAMSIFLQLCSDCDREDGDEDEGQNFASFFAPRVMRAKVIPMIANKFLEVALDWQGLSVGIILPEGAVIFERDVLALFEDLSSWKEVERLLDVAKLMNMHLKPLEGLHSALMGLIGGPEDPTRPWLLHSHQFTQDAALFDQAICMLRAKGFSLDLEDALSVLNRRKDLMEHLRKAEWLATVD
;
A
#
# COMPACT_ATOMS: atom_id res chain seq x y z
N MET A 1 -75.01 12.73 -4.18
CA MET A 1 -73.55 12.52 -4.07
C MET A 1 -72.88 13.81 -3.63
N ASP A 2 -73.02 14.92 -4.37
CA ASP A 2 -72.40 16.21 -4.00
C ASP A 2 -72.81 16.75 -2.62
N ARG A 3 -74.10 16.66 -2.25
CA ARG A 3 -74.57 17.02 -0.90
C ARG A 3 -74.07 16.10 0.22
N LEU A 4 -73.62 14.88 -0.14
CA LEU A 4 -73.14 13.88 0.80
C LEU A 4 -71.64 14.06 1.05
N HIS A 5 -70.88 14.44 0.01
CA HIS A 5 -69.54 15.00 0.16
C HIS A 5 -69.55 16.29 0.98
N GLU A 6 -70.43 17.24 0.65
CA GLU A 6 -70.56 18.50 1.40
C GLU A 6 -70.94 18.28 2.88
N LEU A 7 -71.70 17.23 3.21
CA LEU A 7 -72.00 16.85 4.59
C LEU A 7 -70.80 16.21 5.28
N ASN A 8 -70.07 15.35 4.58
CA ASN A 8 -68.87 14.68 5.11
C ASN A 8 -67.77 15.70 5.41
N ASP A 9 -67.58 16.67 4.51
CA ASP A 9 -66.63 17.77 4.68
C ASP A 9 -67.02 18.66 5.86
N LYS A 10 -68.33 18.88 6.09
CA LYS A 10 -68.84 19.63 7.25
C LYS A 10 -68.71 18.86 8.56
N VAL A 11 -68.85 17.53 8.55
CA VAL A 11 -68.65 16.68 9.73
C VAL A 11 -67.18 16.61 10.11
N ALA A 12 -66.29 16.38 9.14
CA ALA A 12 -64.84 16.42 9.36
C ALA A 12 -64.36 17.81 9.82
N ALA A 13 -64.93 18.88 9.27
CA ALA A 13 -64.70 20.25 9.72
C ALA A 13 -65.19 20.52 11.16
N LEU A 14 -66.32 19.93 11.57
CA LEU A 14 -66.85 20.05 12.94
C LEU A 14 -66.03 19.24 13.94
N GLU A 15 -65.57 18.04 13.57
CA GLU A 15 -64.66 17.23 14.39
C GLU A 15 -63.31 17.94 14.57
N LEU A 16 -62.76 18.51 13.51
CA LEU A 16 -61.55 19.34 13.54
C LEU A 16 -61.75 20.57 14.44
N ALA A 17 -62.87 21.28 14.30
CA ALA A 17 -63.20 22.43 15.14
C ALA A 17 -63.39 22.06 16.62
N GLN A 18 -63.96 20.89 16.92
CA GLN A 18 -64.14 20.40 18.28
C GLN A 18 -62.82 20.01 18.94
N GLN A 19 -61.93 19.32 18.21
CA GLN A 19 -60.58 18.97 18.69
C GLN A 19 -59.72 20.22 18.92
N VAL A 20 -59.83 21.23 18.05
CA VAL A 20 -59.18 22.55 18.22
C VAL A 20 -59.74 23.30 19.44
N SER A 21 -61.04 23.21 19.70
CA SER A 21 -61.68 23.86 20.85
C SER A 21 -61.28 23.20 22.17
N GLU A 22 -61.23 21.87 22.23
CA GLU A 22 -60.74 21.11 23.41
C GLU A 22 -59.24 21.33 23.68
N TRP A 23 -58.49 21.61 22.62
CA TRP A 23 -57.10 22.02 22.70
C TRP A 23 -56.95 23.43 23.30
N ALA A 24 -57.73 24.41 22.80
CA ALA A 24 -57.67 25.80 23.26
C ALA A 24 -58.00 25.95 24.76
N GLU A 25 -58.91 25.11 25.28
CA GLU A 25 -59.29 25.08 26.70
C GLU A 25 -58.19 24.54 27.64
N LYS A 26 -57.16 23.87 27.12
CA LYS A 26 -56.07 23.27 27.92
C LYS A 26 -54.81 24.13 28.04
N THR A 27 -54.77 25.26 27.34
CA THR A 27 -53.59 26.15 27.31
C THR A 27 -53.61 27.09 28.52
N ASP A 28 -52.81 26.79 29.54
CA ASP A 28 -52.57 27.70 30.70
C ASP A 28 -51.40 28.65 30.36
N ASP A 29 -51.62 29.95 30.48
CA ASP A 29 -50.75 31.07 30.04
C ASP A 29 -49.42 31.22 30.84
N ARG A 30 -48.98 30.17 31.53
CA ARG A 30 -47.79 30.21 32.39
C ARG A 30 -46.50 29.94 31.59
N PRO A 31 -45.43 30.70 31.83
CA PRO A 31 -44.16 30.58 31.11
C PRO A 31 -43.40 29.26 31.33
N GLU A 32 -43.80 28.42 32.28
CA GLU A 32 -43.27 27.06 32.49
C GLU A 32 -43.90 26.01 31.56
N SER A 33 -44.84 26.40 30.67
CA SER A 33 -45.65 25.47 29.86
C SER A 33 -45.33 25.43 28.35
N PHE A 34 -44.32 26.15 27.84
CA PHE A 34 -44.11 26.25 26.38
C PHE A 34 -43.70 24.94 25.68
N VAL A 35 -43.08 23.99 26.39
CA VAL A 35 -42.85 22.63 25.86
C VAL A 35 -44.18 21.88 25.66
N LEU A 36 -45.10 22.02 26.62
CA LEU A 36 -46.45 21.48 26.51
C LEU A 36 -47.24 22.19 25.41
N ALA A 37 -47.11 23.52 25.30
CA ALA A 37 -47.71 24.30 24.22
C ALA A 37 -47.19 23.87 22.84
N ALA A 38 -45.91 23.48 22.73
CA ALA A 38 -45.35 22.95 21.48
C ALA A 38 -45.94 21.59 21.12
N GLN A 39 -46.09 20.67 22.09
CA GLN A 39 -46.77 19.38 21.85
C GLN A 39 -48.20 19.61 21.34
N ASN A 40 -48.90 20.53 21.98
CA ASN A 40 -50.21 21.02 21.60
C ASN A 40 -50.25 21.51 20.13
N VAL A 41 -49.28 22.32 19.69
CA VAL A 41 -49.20 22.79 18.29
C VAL A 41 -48.87 21.64 17.33
N ILE A 42 -48.01 20.70 17.74
CA ILE A 42 -47.66 19.51 16.96
C ILE A 42 -48.90 18.63 16.74
N ASP A 43 -49.71 18.42 17.78
CA ASP A 43 -50.95 17.65 17.71
C ASP A 43 -51.93 18.31 16.73
N LEU A 44 -52.10 19.64 16.81
CA LEU A 44 -52.90 20.39 15.84
C LEU A 44 -52.41 20.22 14.40
N ALA A 45 -51.10 20.30 14.17
CA ALA A 45 -50.52 20.09 12.84
C ALA A 45 -50.74 18.66 12.33
N ASN A 46 -50.63 17.66 13.19
CA ASN A 46 -50.89 16.27 12.83
C ASN A 46 -52.35 16.03 12.45
N ILE A 47 -53.30 16.64 13.18
CA ILE A 47 -54.72 16.58 12.84
C ILE A 47 -54.96 17.23 11.46
N LEU A 48 -54.35 18.39 11.19
CA LEU A 48 -54.45 19.03 9.87
C LEU A 48 -53.86 18.14 8.76
N CYS A 49 -52.71 17.50 8.98
CA CYS A 49 -52.12 16.57 8.02
C CYS A 49 -52.99 15.34 7.67
N GLN A 50 -53.92 14.94 8.54
CA GLN A 50 -54.82 13.80 8.29
C GLN A 50 -55.99 14.16 7.37
N HIS A 51 -56.25 15.44 7.14
CA HIS A 51 -57.42 15.90 6.40
C HIS A 51 -57.14 15.95 4.88
N GLU A 52 -57.78 15.08 4.09
CA GLU A 52 -57.51 14.92 2.65
C GLU A 52 -57.80 16.20 1.82
N ASP A 53 -58.78 17.01 2.23
CA ASP A 53 -59.15 18.23 1.49
C ASP A 53 -58.43 19.50 2.01
N SER A 54 -57.13 19.60 1.71
CA SER A 54 -56.32 20.79 1.97
C SER A 54 -56.74 22.04 1.18
N GLN A 55 -57.70 21.91 0.26
CA GLN A 55 -58.24 23.02 -0.54
C GLN A 55 -59.50 23.65 0.08
N SER A 56 -60.10 23.02 1.10
CA SER A 56 -61.29 23.56 1.75
C SER A 56 -61.01 24.92 2.41
N SER A 57 -61.98 25.83 2.36
CA SER A 57 -61.85 27.17 2.93
C SER A 57 -61.68 27.15 4.46
N LEU A 58 -62.27 26.15 5.12
CA LEU A 58 -62.13 25.93 6.56
C LEU A 58 -60.72 25.48 6.92
N TYR A 59 -60.15 24.54 6.16
CA TYR A 59 -58.76 24.11 6.35
C TYR A 59 -57.79 25.30 6.21
N ARG A 60 -57.92 26.11 5.15
CA ARG A 60 -57.06 27.29 4.95
C ARG A 60 -57.22 28.32 6.07
N ASN A 61 -58.45 28.57 6.53
CA ASN A 61 -58.67 29.47 7.65
C ASN A 61 -58.01 28.97 8.94
N LEU A 62 -58.13 27.68 9.26
CA LEU A 62 -57.47 27.09 10.43
C LEU A 62 -55.94 27.13 10.30
N TYR A 63 -55.41 26.81 9.13
CA TYR A 63 -53.98 26.83 8.88
C TYR A 63 -53.40 28.27 8.96
N ASP A 64 -53.96 29.22 8.22
CA ASP A 64 -53.42 30.57 8.10
C ASP A 64 -53.73 31.47 9.31
N ARG A 65 -54.92 31.32 9.93
CA ARG A 65 -55.36 32.22 11.02
C ARG A 65 -55.09 31.68 12.41
N GLU A 66 -55.14 30.37 12.61
CA GLU A 66 -55.01 29.78 13.95
C GLU A 66 -53.64 29.11 14.11
N TYR A 67 -53.30 28.15 13.24
CA TYR A 67 -52.06 27.38 13.36
C TYR A 67 -50.80 28.22 13.13
N GLN A 68 -50.70 28.96 12.02
CA GLN A 68 -49.47 29.71 11.68
C GLN A 68 -49.08 30.74 12.76
N PRO A 69 -49.99 31.61 13.25
CA PRO A 69 -49.65 32.57 14.31
C PRO A 69 -49.24 31.90 15.61
N LEU A 70 -49.92 30.82 15.98
CA LEU A 70 -49.64 30.06 17.18
C LEU A 70 -48.29 29.34 17.10
N HIS A 71 -48.01 28.66 15.98
CA HIS A 71 -46.72 28.04 15.69
C HIS A 71 -45.60 29.08 15.80
N ALA A 72 -45.75 30.25 15.17
CA ALA A 72 -44.77 31.32 15.23
C ALA A 72 -44.56 31.85 16.66
N HIS A 73 -45.64 31.97 17.45
CA HIS A 73 -45.59 32.43 18.83
C HIS A 73 -44.84 31.45 19.75
N VAL A 74 -45.21 30.17 19.71
CA VAL A 74 -44.59 29.10 20.53
C VAL A 74 -43.13 28.90 20.12
N ARG A 75 -42.85 28.81 18.82
CA ARG A 75 -41.47 28.72 18.29
C ARG A 75 -40.60 29.87 18.80
N SER A 76 -41.10 31.11 18.73
CA SER A 76 -40.35 32.29 19.19
C SER A 76 -40.03 32.24 20.68
N HIS A 77 -40.97 31.78 21.52
CA HIS A 77 -40.75 31.65 22.96
C HIS A 77 -39.76 30.55 23.30
N LEU A 78 -39.85 29.39 22.64
CA LEU A 78 -38.87 28.31 22.81
C LEU A 78 -37.46 28.72 22.35
N ILE A 79 -37.33 29.46 21.24
CA ILE A 79 -36.05 30.05 20.81
C ILE A 79 -35.49 31.01 21.86
N LEU A 80 -36.33 31.89 22.42
CA LEU A 80 -35.90 32.81 23.49
C LEU A 80 -35.49 32.06 24.76
N GLN A 81 -36.22 31.02 25.13
CA GLN A 81 -35.87 30.16 26.25
C GLN A 81 -34.52 29.46 26.02
N LEU A 82 -34.29 28.90 24.83
CA LEU A 82 -33.01 28.31 24.44
C LEU A 82 -31.86 29.32 24.55
N ARG A 83 -32.01 30.51 23.95
CA ARG A 83 -31.02 31.59 24.05
C ARG A 83 -30.68 31.95 25.48
N ASN A 84 -31.70 32.10 26.34
CA ASN A 84 -31.50 32.44 27.74
C ASN A 84 -30.75 31.34 28.50
N MET A 85 -31.00 30.07 28.20
CA MET A 85 -30.25 28.96 28.79
C MET A 85 -28.78 28.97 28.36
N LEU A 86 -28.52 29.13 27.06
CA LEU A 86 -27.16 29.21 26.51
C LEU A 86 -26.37 30.38 27.12
N LEU A 87 -26.99 31.56 27.17
CA LEU A 87 -26.36 32.77 27.72
C LEU A 87 -26.11 32.65 29.23
N LYS A 88 -27.07 32.15 29.99
CA LYS A 88 -26.93 31.95 31.45
C LYS A 88 -25.84 30.94 31.80
N ALA A 89 -25.66 29.91 30.98
CA ALA A 89 -24.58 28.94 31.14
C ALA A 89 -23.21 29.49 30.73
N GLY A 90 -23.13 30.60 29.99
CA GLY A 90 -21.87 31.12 29.45
C GLY A 90 -21.35 30.30 28.27
N TYR A 91 -22.23 29.66 27.50
CA TYR A 91 -21.90 28.97 26.26
C TYR A 91 -21.30 29.97 25.22
N PRO A 92 -20.30 29.59 24.40
CA PRO A 92 -19.69 28.26 24.23
C PRO A 92 -18.40 28.04 25.05
N SER A 93 -18.32 28.54 26.30
CA SER A 93 -17.18 28.16 27.17
C SER A 93 -17.25 26.69 27.58
N ALA A 94 -16.09 26.10 27.92
CA ALA A 94 -16.05 24.70 28.35
C ALA A 94 -16.87 24.44 29.63
N GLU A 95 -16.77 25.36 30.61
CA GLU A 95 -17.59 25.33 31.83
C GLU A 95 -19.09 25.42 31.50
N GLY A 96 -19.46 26.30 30.56
CA GLY A 96 -20.84 26.45 30.12
C GLY A 96 -21.37 25.23 29.38
N CYS A 97 -20.55 24.57 28.56
CA CYS A 97 -20.93 23.32 27.91
C CYS A 97 -21.16 22.20 28.93
N GLY A 98 -20.28 22.08 29.94
CA GLY A 98 -20.45 21.11 31.02
C GLY A 98 -21.71 21.36 31.85
N ALA A 99 -22.03 22.62 32.16
CA ALA A 99 -23.27 22.98 32.85
C ALA A 99 -24.52 22.60 32.03
N LEU A 100 -24.48 22.82 30.71
CA LEU A 100 -25.59 22.50 29.81
C LEU A 100 -25.79 21.00 29.60
N LEU A 101 -24.72 20.20 29.59
CA LEU A 101 -24.80 18.74 29.49
C LEU A 101 -25.61 18.11 30.63
N THR A 102 -25.58 18.73 31.81
CA THR A 102 -26.33 18.27 33.00
C THR A 102 -27.75 18.85 33.10
N ASN A 103 -28.19 19.65 32.12
CA ASN A 103 -29.46 20.37 32.18
C ASN A 103 -30.55 19.64 31.38
N ASP A 104 -31.40 18.88 32.07
CA ASP A 104 -32.51 18.14 31.47
C ASP A 104 -33.50 19.02 30.67
N ALA A 105 -33.67 20.30 31.07
CA ALA A 105 -34.57 21.21 30.38
C ALA A 105 -34.06 21.59 28.97
N LEU A 106 -32.75 21.52 28.74
CA LEU A 106 -32.16 21.77 27.42
C LEU A 106 -32.65 20.74 26.39
N GLY A 107 -32.54 19.46 26.73
CA GLY A 107 -32.99 18.37 25.86
C GLY A 107 -34.47 18.50 25.49
N GLN A 108 -35.32 18.84 26.47
CA GLN A 108 -36.76 19.03 26.25
C GLN A 108 -37.07 20.20 25.31
N VAL A 109 -36.43 21.35 25.50
CA VAL A 109 -36.62 22.54 24.64
C VAL A 109 -36.13 22.26 23.21
N CYS A 110 -34.95 21.64 23.07
CA CYS A 110 -34.39 21.29 21.77
C CYS A 110 -35.24 20.25 21.03
N GLN A 111 -35.72 19.22 21.73
CA GLN A 111 -36.63 18.22 21.18
C GLN A 111 -37.94 18.86 20.72
N ALA A 112 -38.55 19.72 21.55
CA ALA A 112 -39.79 20.41 21.22
C ALA A 112 -39.63 21.32 19.99
N LEU A 113 -38.55 22.10 19.90
CA LEU A 113 -38.25 22.94 18.74
C LEU A 113 -38.10 22.12 17.46
N THR A 114 -37.34 21.02 17.53
CA THR A 114 -37.10 20.17 16.35
C THR A 114 -38.36 19.45 15.91
N GLN A 115 -39.17 18.93 16.83
CA GLN A 115 -40.45 18.30 16.49
C GLN A 115 -41.43 19.33 15.89
N LEU A 116 -41.46 20.54 16.43
CA LEU A 116 -42.30 21.63 15.93
C LEU A 116 -41.91 21.99 14.48
N GLN A 117 -40.61 22.15 14.20
CA GLN A 117 -40.10 22.42 12.86
C GLN A 117 -40.40 21.24 11.90
N ALA A 118 -40.13 20.00 12.31
CA ALA A 118 -40.37 18.81 11.50
C ALA A 118 -41.85 18.64 11.13
N THR A 119 -42.74 18.91 12.07
CA THR A 119 -44.19 18.79 11.85
C THR A 119 -44.70 19.93 10.98
N ASN A 120 -44.19 21.15 11.17
CA ASN A 120 -44.51 22.29 10.33
C ASN A 120 -44.07 22.07 8.87
N PHE A 121 -42.88 21.50 8.64
CA PHE A 121 -42.41 21.14 7.31
C PHE A 121 -43.32 20.11 6.62
N LYS A 122 -43.71 19.05 7.34
CA LYS A 122 -44.68 18.04 6.84
C LYS A 122 -46.01 18.68 6.48
N LEU A 123 -46.53 19.55 7.34
CA LEU A 123 -47.79 20.24 7.13
C LEU A 123 -47.72 21.19 5.93
N ALA A 124 -46.63 21.95 5.79
CA ALA A 124 -46.39 22.82 4.64
C ALA A 124 -46.32 22.03 3.32
N ASN A 125 -45.67 20.86 3.31
CA ASN A 125 -45.66 20.01 2.12
C ASN A 125 -47.05 19.44 1.79
N HIS A 126 -47.81 19.06 2.82
CA HIS A 126 -49.19 18.60 2.67
C HIS A 126 -50.11 19.71 2.09
N THR A 127 -49.96 20.95 2.56
CA THR A 127 -50.77 22.09 2.07
C THR A 127 -50.39 22.52 0.66
N HIS A 128 -49.10 22.58 0.37
CA HIS A 128 -48.61 23.03 -0.94
C HIS A 128 -48.58 21.93 -2.00
N LYS A 129 -48.91 20.68 -1.65
CA LYS A 129 -48.86 19.51 -2.55
C LYS A 129 -47.52 19.39 -3.27
N THR A 130 -46.44 19.78 -2.61
CA THR A 130 -45.09 19.63 -3.14
C THR A 130 -44.75 18.15 -3.16
N SER A 131 -44.23 17.67 -4.29
CA SER A 131 -43.85 16.27 -4.50
C SER A 131 -42.54 15.94 -3.78
N VAL A 132 -42.48 16.21 -2.48
CA VAL A 132 -41.34 15.81 -1.65
C VAL A 132 -41.56 14.36 -1.22
N SER A 133 -40.51 13.55 -1.27
CA SER A 133 -40.55 12.15 -0.82
C SER A 133 -41.15 12.06 0.58
N ALA A 134 -42.05 11.08 0.82
CA ALA A 134 -42.67 10.89 2.13
C ALA A 134 -41.67 10.66 3.29
N ASN A 135 -40.41 10.36 2.96
CA ASN A 135 -39.32 10.14 3.92
C ASN A 135 -38.32 11.30 4.01
N SER A 136 -38.55 12.43 3.35
CA SER A 136 -37.65 13.59 3.46
C SER A 136 -37.76 14.26 4.82
N THR A 137 -36.64 14.47 5.49
CA THR A 137 -36.54 15.37 6.64
C THR A 137 -36.43 16.82 6.14
N PRO A 138 -36.83 17.84 6.93
CA PRO A 138 -36.64 19.25 6.54
C PRO A 138 -35.19 19.57 6.19
N TRP A 139 -34.27 18.84 6.80
CA TRP A 139 -32.83 19.10 6.66
C TRP A 139 -32.28 18.46 5.40
N SER A 140 -32.86 17.34 4.95
CA SER A 140 -32.58 16.78 3.63
C SER A 140 -33.02 17.72 2.49
N SER A 141 -33.97 18.64 2.75
CA SER A 141 -34.39 19.70 1.81
C SER A 141 -33.62 21.02 1.98
N GLY A 142 -32.60 21.07 2.85
CA GLY A 142 -31.79 22.26 3.06
C GLY A 142 -32.42 23.33 3.96
N GLU A 143 -33.47 23.02 4.72
CA GLU A 143 -33.94 23.93 5.77
C GLU A 143 -32.97 23.94 6.95
N THR A 144 -32.67 25.13 7.46
CA THR A 144 -31.78 25.30 8.62
C THR A 144 -32.49 24.85 9.90
N CYS A 145 -31.82 24.04 10.72
CA CYS A 145 -32.36 23.61 12.01
C CYS A 145 -32.32 24.77 13.01
N ASP A 146 -33.46 25.13 13.60
CA ASP A 146 -33.55 26.25 14.55
C ASP A 146 -32.64 26.08 15.76
N VAL A 147 -32.60 24.86 16.31
CA VAL A 147 -31.71 24.53 17.43
C VAL A 147 -30.25 24.77 17.02
N LEU A 148 -29.86 24.30 15.85
CA LEU A 148 -28.49 24.45 15.35
C LEU A 148 -28.10 25.92 15.19
N VAL A 149 -29.00 26.74 14.62
CA VAL A 149 -28.77 28.19 14.44
C VAL A 149 -28.49 28.89 15.77
N GLU A 150 -29.26 28.55 16.82
CA GLU A 150 -29.07 29.17 18.13
C GLU A 150 -27.80 28.69 18.85
N PHE A 151 -27.40 27.43 18.65
CA PHE A 151 -26.12 26.91 19.13
C PHE A 151 -24.92 27.50 18.38
N PHE A 152 -25.05 27.77 17.08
CA PHE A 152 -23.96 28.35 16.31
C PHE A 152 -23.81 29.84 16.54
N ARG A 153 -24.89 30.58 16.82
CA ARG A 153 -24.83 32.04 16.93
C ARG A 153 -23.72 32.55 17.86
N PRO A 154 -23.57 32.07 19.12
CA PRO A 154 -22.48 32.51 19.99
C PRO A 154 -21.08 32.16 19.46
N ILE A 155 -20.94 31.04 18.73
CA ILE A 155 -19.68 30.65 18.07
C ILE A 155 -19.38 31.61 16.92
N VAL A 156 -20.38 31.89 16.07
CA VAL A 156 -20.28 32.83 14.95
C VAL A 156 -19.92 34.22 15.45
N GLU A 157 -20.52 34.70 16.53
CA GLU A 157 -20.20 35.99 17.14
C GLU A 157 -18.73 36.06 17.61
N ARG A 158 -18.23 35.00 18.26
CA ARG A 158 -16.82 34.91 18.66
C ARG A 158 -15.87 34.87 17.46
N VAL A 159 -16.17 34.05 16.46
CA VAL A 159 -15.35 33.94 15.24
C VAL A 159 -15.36 35.25 14.46
N ARG A 160 -16.54 35.88 14.28
CA ARG A 160 -16.67 37.18 13.66
C ARG A 160 -15.84 38.23 14.39
N PHE A 161 -15.94 38.28 15.72
CA PHE A 161 -15.11 39.15 16.53
C PHE A 161 -13.63 38.89 16.23
N HIS A 162 -13.13 37.66 16.42
CA HIS A 162 -11.71 37.36 16.30
C HIS A 162 -11.13 37.48 14.88
N PHE A 163 -11.89 37.11 13.85
CA PHE A 163 -11.36 36.87 12.51
C PHE A 163 -11.95 37.78 11.43
N VAL A 164 -13.07 38.46 11.64
CA VAL A 164 -13.72 39.31 10.62
C VAL A 164 -13.62 40.80 10.98
N GLU A 165 -13.93 41.16 12.22
CA GLU A 165 -13.86 42.55 12.67
C GLU A 165 -12.41 43.03 12.76
N PHE A 166 -12.09 44.09 12.02
CA PHE A 166 -10.74 44.64 11.98
C PHE A 166 -10.41 45.40 13.28
N HIS A 167 -9.29 45.06 13.91
CA HIS A 167 -8.72 45.83 15.01
C HIS A 167 -7.19 45.85 14.91
N ALA A 168 -6.60 47.04 15.02
CA ALA A 168 -5.15 47.23 14.88
C ALA A 168 -4.32 46.39 15.88
N ASP A 169 -4.83 46.19 17.10
CA ASP A 169 -4.13 45.47 18.16
C ASP A 169 -4.34 43.94 18.13
N ARG A 170 -5.19 43.44 17.21
CA ARG A 170 -5.51 42.01 17.13
C ARG A 170 -4.68 41.31 16.05
N PRO A 171 -3.79 40.37 16.43
CA PRO A 171 -2.92 39.70 15.48
C PRO A 171 -3.68 38.83 14.47
N THR A 172 -4.87 38.33 14.84
CA THR A 172 -5.75 37.53 14.00
C THR A 172 -6.36 38.32 12.84
N SER A 173 -6.50 39.64 12.96
CA SER A 173 -7.03 40.50 11.89
C SER A 173 -5.96 41.07 10.95
N SER A 174 -4.67 41.00 11.31
CA SER A 174 -3.57 41.56 10.51
C SER A 174 -2.70 40.52 9.79
N LYS A 175 -2.63 39.30 10.31
CA LYS A 175 -1.80 38.21 9.75
C LYS A 175 -2.57 37.35 8.74
N MET A 176 -2.81 37.89 7.56
CA MET A 176 -3.49 37.14 6.47
C MET A 176 -2.76 35.83 6.14
N GLU A 177 -1.42 35.81 6.11
CA GLU A 177 -0.61 34.65 5.69
C GLU A 177 -0.86 33.34 6.48
N ARG A 178 -1.27 33.44 7.75
CA ARG A 178 -1.54 32.29 8.63
C ARG A 178 -3.02 32.13 8.95
N LEU A 179 -3.90 32.82 8.23
CA LEU A 179 -5.32 32.85 8.55
C LEU A 179 -5.97 31.46 8.59
N PRO A 180 -5.76 30.55 7.59
CA PRO A 180 -6.33 29.21 7.64
C PRO A 180 -5.86 28.42 8.86
N GLU A 181 -4.54 28.41 9.12
CA GLU A 181 -3.94 27.73 10.27
C GLU A 181 -4.56 28.20 11.59
N ILE A 182 -4.60 29.52 11.82
CA ILE A 182 -5.08 30.10 13.09
C ILE A 182 -6.59 29.89 13.24
N LEU A 183 -7.37 30.07 12.17
CA LEU A 183 -8.82 29.88 12.21
C LEU A 183 -9.18 28.42 12.49
N LEU A 184 -8.61 27.49 11.74
CA LEU A 184 -8.95 26.08 11.87
C LEU A 184 -8.46 25.51 13.19
N THR A 185 -7.27 25.91 13.65
CA THR A 185 -6.79 25.58 15.01
C THR A 185 -7.73 26.15 16.07
N TYR A 186 -8.19 27.40 15.93
CA TYR A 186 -9.15 27.98 16.87
C TYR A 186 -10.46 27.20 16.95
N LEU A 187 -11.01 26.79 15.79
CA LEU A 187 -12.23 25.98 15.74
C LEU A 187 -12.00 24.59 16.37
N GLN A 188 -10.87 23.95 16.03
CA GLN A 188 -10.46 22.67 16.62
C GLN A 188 -10.39 22.77 18.14
N GLU A 189 -9.64 23.73 18.67
CA GLU A 189 -9.37 23.83 20.10
C GLU A 189 -10.60 24.25 20.91
N HIS A 190 -11.40 25.21 20.43
CA HIS A 190 -12.47 25.79 21.22
C HIS A 190 -13.86 25.24 20.91
N VAL A 191 -14.08 24.65 19.74
CA VAL A 191 -15.39 24.10 19.34
C VAL A 191 -15.38 22.57 19.42
N ILE A 192 -14.31 21.92 18.98
CA ILE A 192 -14.22 20.46 18.91
C ILE A 192 -13.65 19.88 20.21
N GLU A 193 -12.47 20.32 20.63
CA GLU A 193 -11.73 19.77 21.78
C GLU A 193 -12.13 20.39 23.12
N GLY A 194 -12.64 21.63 23.11
CA GLY A 194 -13.11 22.31 24.33
C GLY A 194 -11.99 22.78 25.26
N LYS A 195 -10.80 23.12 24.75
CA LYS A 195 -9.70 23.65 25.57
C LYS A 195 -10.14 24.90 26.34
N SER A 196 -10.03 24.83 27.66
CA SER A 196 -10.30 25.98 28.54
C SER A 196 -9.19 27.02 28.42
N THR A 197 -9.56 28.30 28.29
CA THR A 197 -8.63 29.42 28.35
C THR A 197 -8.18 29.72 29.78
N THR A 198 -8.92 29.24 30.78
CA THR A 198 -8.50 29.24 32.18
C THR A 198 -7.69 27.96 32.39
N GLY A 199 -6.36 28.07 32.57
CA GLY A 199 -5.40 26.95 32.61
C GLY A 199 -5.52 25.98 33.79
N ASN A 200 -6.74 25.62 34.17
CA ASN A 200 -7.06 24.66 35.20
C ASN A 200 -7.18 23.28 34.54
N ASN A 201 -6.15 22.45 34.68
CA ASN A 201 -6.00 21.11 34.09
C ASN A 201 -6.98 20.05 34.65
N ASN A 202 -8.19 20.42 35.06
CA ASN A 202 -9.18 19.43 35.46
C ASN A 202 -9.79 18.78 34.20
N ASN A 203 -9.64 17.46 34.10
CA ASN A 203 -9.98 16.58 32.96
C ASN A 203 -11.46 16.56 32.49
N ASN A 204 -12.31 17.51 32.91
CA ASN A 204 -13.73 17.57 32.54
C ASN A 204 -14.06 18.85 31.76
N SER A 205 -13.26 19.20 30.74
CA SER A 205 -13.60 20.30 29.84
C SER A 205 -14.52 19.78 28.73
N SER A 206 -15.81 20.07 28.84
CA SER A 206 -16.77 19.71 27.79
C SER A 206 -16.72 20.71 26.64
N SER A 207 -16.79 20.24 25.40
CA SER A 207 -16.78 21.09 24.21
C SER A 207 -18.19 21.32 23.65
N PRO A 208 -18.40 22.35 22.80
CA PRO A 208 -19.62 22.48 22.02
C PRO A 208 -19.94 21.21 21.19
N TRP A 209 -18.91 20.56 20.65
CA TRP A 209 -19.06 19.29 19.94
C TRP A 209 -19.57 18.15 20.85
N GLU A 210 -19.00 17.98 22.04
CA GLU A 210 -19.50 17.01 23.02
C GLU A 210 -20.94 17.31 23.45
N LEU A 211 -21.27 18.59 23.67
CA LEU A 211 -22.62 19.01 24.03
C LEU A 211 -23.63 18.63 22.93
N VAL A 212 -23.26 18.79 21.66
CA VAL A 212 -24.13 18.43 20.54
C VAL A 212 -24.26 16.92 20.38
N THR A 213 -23.14 16.18 20.47
CA THR A 213 -23.12 14.73 20.25
C THR A 213 -23.72 13.94 21.42
N LEU A 214 -23.36 14.28 22.65
CA LEU A 214 -23.82 13.58 23.85
C LEU A 214 -25.11 14.19 24.41
N GLY A 215 -25.25 15.51 24.33
CA GLY A 215 -26.35 16.25 24.96
C GLY A 215 -27.56 16.51 24.07
N LEU A 216 -27.40 16.62 22.75
CA LEU A 216 -28.51 16.96 21.84
C LEU A 216 -28.89 15.83 20.90
N ALA A 217 -27.93 15.17 20.25
CA ALA A 217 -28.19 14.16 19.23
C ALA A 217 -29.18 13.07 19.69
N PRO A 218 -29.11 12.53 20.94
CA PRO A 218 -30.07 11.53 21.42
C PRO A 218 -31.53 12.00 21.49
N PHE A 219 -31.75 13.31 21.63
CA PHE A 219 -33.09 13.90 21.83
C PHE A 219 -33.64 14.57 20.57
N VAL A 220 -32.74 15.01 19.69
CA VAL A 220 -33.07 15.78 18.50
C VAL A 220 -33.12 14.88 17.28
N THR A 221 -32.00 14.21 16.98
CA THR A 221 -31.78 13.42 15.76
C THR A 221 -30.37 12.85 15.68
N GLU A 222 -30.24 11.71 15.00
CA GLU A 222 -28.96 11.10 14.65
C GLU A 222 -28.15 11.92 13.62
N GLU A 223 -28.78 12.82 12.86
CA GLU A 223 -28.09 13.63 11.83
C GLU A 223 -27.39 14.87 12.41
N MET A 224 -27.65 15.22 13.68
CA MET A 224 -27.18 16.46 14.31
C MET A 224 -25.66 16.62 14.26
N PRO A 225 -24.85 15.56 14.51
CA PRO A 225 -23.39 15.67 14.40
C PRO A 225 -22.97 16.10 13.00
N SER A 226 -23.52 15.49 11.95
CA SER A 226 -23.19 15.86 10.56
C SER A 226 -23.62 17.28 10.20
N LEU A 227 -24.81 17.72 10.63
CA LEU A 227 -25.28 19.09 10.41
C LEU A 227 -24.42 20.11 11.14
N PHE A 228 -24.02 19.81 12.38
CA PHE A 228 -23.15 20.68 13.16
C PHE A 228 -21.78 20.85 12.51
N LEU A 229 -21.17 19.76 12.03
CA LEU A 229 -19.90 19.85 11.32
C LEU A 229 -20.03 20.61 10.00
N ASN A 230 -21.13 20.45 9.26
CA ASN A 230 -21.39 21.20 8.03
C ASN A 230 -21.55 22.71 8.28
N GLU A 231 -22.20 23.11 9.37
CA GLU A 231 -22.25 24.53 9.76
C GLU A 231 -20.88 25.06 10.21
N LEU A 232 -20.05 24.22 10.83
CA LEU A 232 -18.67 24.58 11.18
C LEU A 232 -17.82 24.84 9.92
N VAL A 233 -17.98 23.97 8.90
CA VAL A 233 -17.39 24.15 7.58
C VAL A 233 -17.94 25.41 6.91
N GLY A 234 -19.25 25.66 6.99
CA GLY A 234 -19.88 26.88 6.48
C GLY A 234 -19.34 28.16 7.13
N LEU A 235 -19.06 28.13 8.44
CA LEU A 235 -18.44 29.24 9.16
C LEU A 235 -16.99 29.48 8.69
N ALA A 236 -16.19 28.43 8.54
CA ALA A 236 -14.84 28.54 7.98
C ALA A 236 -14.87 29.04 6.53
N GLN A 237 -15.82 28.56 5.72
CA GLN A 237 -16.06 29.01 4.35
C GLN A 237 -16.39 30.50 4.30
N TYR A 238 -17.27 30.98 5.19
CA TYR A 238 -17.65 32.39 5.26
C TYR A 238 -16.44 33.30 5.55
N VAL A 239 -15.60 32.91 6.51
CA VAL A 239 -14.42 33.70 6.90
C VAL A 239 -13.35 33.67 5.79
N LEU A 240 -12.97 32.49 5.29
CA LEU A 240 -11.89 32.35 4.31
C LEU A 240 -12.31 32.81 2.90
N GLY A 241 -13.59 32.67 2.56
CA GLY A 241 -14.17 33.01 1.28
C GLY A 241 -14.64 34.48 1.24
N PRO A 242 -15.94 34.79 1.35
CA PRO A 242 -16.46 36.14 1.13
C PRO A 242 -15.81 37.25 1.95
N GLU A 243 -15.48 37.00 3.23
CA GLU A 243 -15.04 38.06 4.14
C GLU A 243 -13.56 38.42 4.02
N ARG A 244 -12.69 37.41 3.88
CA ARG A 244 -11.23 37.61 3.76
C ARG A 244 -10.70 37.35 2.36
N ASN A 245 -11.44 36.61 1.54
CA ASN A 245 -11.11 36.26 0.17
C ASN A 245 -9.68 35.71 0.04
N PHE A 246 -9.28 34.86 1.01
CA PHE A 246 -7.88 34.46 1.24
C PHE A 246 -7.25 33.83 -0.02
N PHE A 247 -7.94 32.87 -0.63
CA PHE A 247 -7.44 32.13 -1.80
C PHE A 247 -7.35 32.98 -3.09
N ARG A 248 -7.91 34.20 -3.09
CA ARG A 248 -7.86 35.13 -4.23
C ARG A 248 -7.16 36.45 -3.88
N ASP A 249 -6.63 36.58 -2.67
CA ASP A 249 -5.86 37.75 -2.27
C ASP A 249 -4.56 37.80 -3.07
N HIS A 250 -4.28 38.95 -3.70
CA HIS A 250 -3.08 39.14 -4.52
C HIS A 250 -1.76 38.96 -3.74
N ARG A 251 -1.78 39.12 -2.41
CA ARG A 251 -0.61 38.88 -1.56
C ARG A 251 -0.35 37.40 -1.31
N ILE A 252 -1.37 36.56 -1.43
CA ILE A 252 -1.31 35.12 -1.12
C ILE A 252 -1.26 34.28 -2.40
N ALA A 253 -2.05 34.64 -3.41
CA ALA A 253 -2.20 33.92 -4.67
C ALA A 253 -1.70 34.71 -5.90
N GLY A 254 -1.18 35.93 -5.70
CA GLY A 254 -0.62 36.73 -6.80
C GLY A 254 0.72 36.19 -7.30
N ARG A 255 1.17 36.68 -8.46
CA ARG A 255 2.41 36.22 -9.11
C ARG A 255 3.68 36.43 -8.28
N GLU A 256 3.67 37.41 -7.39
CA GLU A 256 4.79 37.76 -6.51
C GLU A 256 4.67 37.12 -5.11
N SER A 257 3.62 36.35 -4.86
CA SER A 257 3.40 35.69 -3.58
C SER A 257 4.30 34.46 -3.39
N ASN A 258 4.55 34.08 -2.14
CA ASN A 258 5.25 32.84 -1.83
C ASN A 258 4.29 31.65 -2.02
N PRO A 259 4.54 30.75 -2.98
CA PRO A 259 3.66 29.61 -3.26
C PRO A 259 3.50 28.66 -2.07
N MET A 260 4.46 28.64 -1.13
CA MET A 260 4.37 27.83 0.08
C MET A 260 3.24 28.28 1.01
N LEU A 261 2.80 29.54 0.96
CA LEU A 261 1.67 30.01 1.77
C LEU A 261 0.37 29.32 1.35
N LEU A 262 0.13 29.23 0.04
CA LEU A 262 -1.02 28.50 -0.50
C LEU A 262 -0.92 27.00 -0.26
N CYS A 263 0.26 26.40 -0.44
CA CYS A 263 0.44 24.97 -0.15
C CYS A 263 0.16 24.68 1.33
N ASN A 264 0.72 25.47 2.25
CA ASN A 264 0.46 25.32 3.68
C ASN A 264 -1.03 25.52 4.01
N ALA A 265 -1.69 26.50 3.40
CA ALA A 265 -3.12 26.71 3.59
C ALA A 265 -3.94 25.49 3.15
N ILE A 266 -3.61 24.90 2.00
CA ILE A 266 -4.26 23.69 1.49
C ILE A 266 -4.01 22.50 2.42
N GLU A 267 -2.80 22.35 2.96
CA GLU A 267 -2.50 21.32 3.98
C GLU A 267 -3.32 21.52 5.26
N GLN A 268 -3.56 22.78 5.68
CA GLN A 268 -4.43 23.05 6.84
C GLN A 268 -5.89 22.69 6.55
N LEU A 269 -6.39 22.92 5.34
CA LEU A 269 -7.74 22.47 4.94
C LEU A 269 -7.84 20.94 5.00
N LEU A 270 -6.83 20.24 4.46
CA LEU A 270 -6.73 18.79 4.45
C LEU A 270 -6.74 18.19 5.86
N GLN A 271 -5.92 18.72 6.75
CA GLN A 271 -5.84 18.28 8.15
C GLN A 271 -7.18 18.47 8.88
N PHE A 272 -7.83 19.61 8.63
CA PHE A 272 -9.12 19.90 9.25
C PHE A 272 -10.24 18.99 8.71
N ASP A 273 -10.34 18.81 7.40
CA ASP A 273 -11.33 17.92 6.78
C ASP A 273 -11.14 16.46 7.26
N ASP A 274 -9.89 15.99 7.41
CA ASP A 274 -9.61 14.67 7.97
C ASP A 274 -10.01 14.58 9.45
N ALA A 275 -9.70 15.60 10.26
CA ALA A 275 -10.10 15.66 11.65
C ALA A 275 -11.64 15.60 11.79
N LEU A 276 -12.38 16.36 10.98
CA LEU A 276 -13.84 16.33 10.97
C LEU A 276 -14.40 14.96 10.55
N ARG A 277 -13.80 14.35 9.52
CA ARG A 277 -14.18 13.01 9.04
C ARG A 277 -14.05 11.97 10.15
N ASN A 278 -12.97 12.02 10.93
CA ASN A 278 -12.68 11.07 12.01
C ASN A 278 -13.62 11.22 13.23
N LEU A 279 -14.38 12.32 13.32
CA LEU A 279 -15.38 12.52 14.38
C LEU A 279 -16.72 11.84 14.08
N LEU A 280 -17.01 11.49 12.83
CA LEU A 280 -18.27 10.88 12.43
C LEU A 280 -18.21 9.35 12.49
N PRO A 281 -19.33 8.67 12.84
CA PRO A 281 -19.43 7.22 12.72
C PRO A 281 -19.19 6.74 11.28
N MET A 282 -18.67 5.51 11.15
CA MET A 282 -18.45 4.90 9.83
C MET A 282 -19.73 4.91 8.98
N GLY A 283 -19.62 5.38 7.74
CA GLY A 283 -20.74 5.48 6.78
C GLY A 283 -21.50 6.81 6.77
N GLN A 284 -21.20 7.74 7.69
CA GLN A 284 -21.78 9.11 7.66
C GLN A 284 -20.85 10.16 7.04
N SER A 285 -19.61 9.80 6.73
CA SER A 285 -18.58 10.70 6.17
C SER A 285 -18.96 11.33 4.83
N ASP A 286 -19.83 10.68 4.07
CA ASP A 286 -20.26 11.16 2.74
C ASP A 286 -21.23 12.35 2.82
N ARG A 287 -21.79 12.61 4.01
CA ARG A 287 -22.68 13.75 4.28
C ARG A 287 -21.92 15.03 4.65
N LEU A 288 -20.62 14.92 4.91
CA LEU A 288 -19.78 16.04 5.31
C LEU A 288 -19.35 16.84 4.08
N VAL A 289 -19.67 18.13 4.07
CA VAL A 289 -19.11 19.08 3.11
C VAL A 289 -17.67 19.36 3.51
N ARG A 290 -16.74 19.35 2.55
CA ARG A 290 -15.30 19.49 2.81
C ARG A 290 -14.79 20.85 2.34
N LEU A 291 -13.91 21.48 3.11
CA LEU A 291 -13.30 22.75 2.72
C LEU A 291 -12.43 22.60 1.46
N MET A 292 -11.78 21.45 1.31
CA MET A 292 -11.03 21.12 0.09
C MET A 292 -11.92 21.08 -1.15
N ASP A 293 -13.14 20.57 -1.04
CA ASP A 293 -14.08 20.52 -2.16
C ASP A 293 -14.59 21.94 -2.51
N ILE A 294 -14.81 22.78 -1.51
CA ILE A 294 -15.28 24.17 -1.70
C ILE A 294 -14.22 25.05 -2.33
N PHE A 295 -13.01 25.08 -1.77
CA PHE A 295 -12.00 26.09 -2.12
C PHE A 295 -11.03 25.64 -3.20
N VAL A 296 -10.65 24.36 -3.21
CA VAL A 296 -9.63 23.85 -4.13
C VAL A 296 -10.32 23.12 -5.28
N ALA A 297 -11.12 22.09 -5.00
CA ALA A 297 -11.75 21.30 -6.06
C ALA A 297 -12.77 22.11 -6.89
N GLY A 298 -13.48 23.03 -6.23
CA GLY A 298 -14.43 23.94 -6.88
C GLY A 298 -13.79 25.03 -7.74
N ASP A 299 -12.46 25.24 -7.65
CA ASP A 299 -11.71 26.22 -8.45
C ASP A 299 -10.67 25.49 -9.32
N GLU A 300 -11.03 25.22 -10.58
CA GLU A 300 -10.20 24.42 -11.51
C GLU A 300 -8.79 24.98 -11.70
N GLU A 301 -8.63 26.32 -11.64
CA GLU A 301 -7.32 26.97 -11.78
C GLU A 301 -6.44 26.70 -10.56
N LEU A 302 -6.99 26.86 -9.36
CA LEU A 302 -6.27 26.59 -8.12
C LEU A 302 -5.96 25.10 -7.96
N LEU A 303 -6.91 24.22 -8.29
CA LEU A 303 -6.70 22.78 -8.30
C LEU A 303 -5.56 22.40 -9.27
N GLY A 304 -5.61 22.87 -10.51
CA GLY A 304 -4.58 22.60 -11.51
C GLY A 304 -3.19 23.09 -11.07
N TRP A 305 -3.12 24.31 -10.52
CA TRP A 305 -1.89 24.86 -9.95
C TRP A 305 -1.35 24.01 -8.80
N TRP A 306 -2.21 23.62 -7.86
CA TRP A 306 -1.80 22.85 -6.69
C TRP A 306 -1.34 21.44 -7.07
N LEU A 307 -2.03 20.75 -8.00
CA LEU A 307 -1.62 19.43 -8.47
C LEU A 307 -0.22 19.44 -9.11
N ILE A 308 0.10 20.49 -9.87
CA ILE A 308 1.45 20.66 -10.45
C ILE A 308 2.48 20.86 -9.33
N ARG A 309 2.18 21.72 -8.35
CA ARG A 309 3.08 22.00 -7.22
C ARG A 309 3.29 20.79 -6.31
N GLU A 310 2.24 20.07 -6.00
CA GLU A 310 2.30 18.83 -5.21
C GLU A 310 3.19 17.81 -5.90
N LYS A 311 2.99 17.60 -7.21
CA LYS A 311 3.84 16.73 -8.02
C LYS A 311 5.31 17.19 -7.99
N GLU A 312 5.58 18.49 -8.18
CA GLU A 312 6.93 19.05 -8.11
C GLU A 312 7.59 18.84 -6.75
N MET A 313 6.86 19.05 -5.64
CA MET A 313 7.38 18.85 -4.28
C MET A 313 7.69 17.38 -3.99
N VAL A 314 6.81 16.47 -4.40
CA VAL A 314 7.00 15.03 -4.26
C VAL A 314 8.22 14.57 -5.06
N PHE A 315 8.39 15.08 -6.28
CA PHE A 315 9.55 14.76 -7.12
C PHE A 315 10.83 15.38 -6.60
N ALA A 316 10.79 16.65 -6.19
CA ALA A 316 11.93 17.30 -5.57
C ALA A 316 12.38 16.52 -4.34
N THR A 317 11.45 16.04 -3.50
CA THR A 317 11.79 15.23 -2.33
C THR A 317 12.42 13.89 -2.72
N LEU A 318 11.86 13.18 -3.71
CA LEU A 318 12.37 11.87 -4.14
C LEU A 318 13.76 11.96 -4.80
N PHE A 319 14.03 13.06 -5.51
CA PHE A 319 15.22 13.25 -6.34
C PHE A 319 16.10 14.42 -5.88
N ASP A 320 15.97 14.90 -4.64
CA ASP A 320 16.79 16.03 -4.15
C ASP A 320 18.24 15.58 -4.05
N ASP A 321 19.04 15.95 -5.05
CA ASP A 321 20.49 15.79 -5.07
C ASP A 321 21.13 16.81 -4.11
N SER A 322 20.89 16.66 -2.81
CA SER A 322 21.49 17.48 -1.75
C SER A 322 23.02 17.38 -1.66
N SER A 323 23.69 16.68 -2.60
CA SER A 323 25.15 16.51 -2.64
C SER A 323 25.87 17.36 -3.70
N LYS A 324 25.27 18.42 -4.24
CA LYS A 324 25.95 19.37 -5.16
C LYS A 324 27.09 20.21 -4.53
N ASN A 325 27.56 19.85 -3.32
CA ASN A 325 28.60 20.60 -2.60
C ASN A 325 29.96 19.88 -2.46
N ASP A 326 30.16 18.70 -3.05
CA ASP A 326 31.46 18.00 -3.04
C ASP A 326 32.14 18.09 -4.43
N ASP A 327 32.73 19.25 -4.74
CA ASP A 327 33.24 19.64 -6.06
C ASP A 327 34.71 19.25 -6.37
N ASP A 328 35.33 18.29 -5.67
CA ASP A 328 36.82 18.16 -5.72
C ASP A 328 37.42 16.88 -6.35
N ASP A 329 36.69 15.96 -7.00
CA ASP A 329 37.35 14.81 -7.68
C ASP A 329 36.71 14.40 -9.03
N GLU A 330 37.18 15.02 -10.12
CA GLU A 330 36.63 14.99 -11.48
C GLU A 330 36.76 13.64 -12.24
N HIS A 331 37.40 12.62 -11.66
CA HIS A 331 37.55 11.30 -12.31
C HIS A 331 37.03 10.10 -11.50
N ALA A 332 36.79 10.24 -10.19
CA ALA A 332 36.09 9.24 -9.38
C ALA A 332 34.55 9.38 -9.44
N THR A 333 34.05 10.42 -10.11
CA THR A 333 32.73 11.02 -9.91
C THR A 333 31.57 10.33 -10.62
N LYS A 334 31.75 9.64 -11.76
CA LYS A 334 30.61 8.97 -12.43
C LYS A 334 30.15 7.69 -11.73
N LEU A 335 31.10 6.87 -11.27
CA LEU A 335 30.80 5.62 -10.58
C LEU A 335 30.46 5.88 -9.11
N ALA A 336 31.08 6.87 -8.46
CA ALA A 336 30.69 7.30 -7.12
C ALA A 336 29.33 8.01 -7.10
N ALA A 337 28.94 8.73 -8.16
CA ALA A 337 27.58 9.25 -8.33
C ALA A 337 26.56 8.13 -8.57
N LEU A 338 26.88 7.14 -9.40
CA LEU A 338 26.08 5.90 -9.62
C LEU A 338 25.85 5.11 -8.31
N VAL A 339 26.79 5.21 -7.37
CA VAL A 339 26.76 4.52 -6.07
C VAL A 339 26.11 5.38 -4.98
N LYS A 340 26.28 6.70 -5.00
CA LYS A 340 25.63 7.62 -4.04
C LYS A 340 24.09 7.60 -4.22
N SER A 341 23.59 7.20 -5.39
CA SER A 341 22.16 6.98 -5.68
C SER A 341 21.67 5.59 -5.26
N ARG A 342 21.88 5.18 -4.00
CA ARG A 342 21.34 3.90 -3.52
C ARG A 342 19.82 3.87 -3.74
N ILE A 343 19.33 2.89 -4.50
CA ILE A 343 17.89 2.70 -4.71
C ILE A 343 17.19 2.37 -3.39
N SER A 344 17.85 1.71 -2.43
CA SER A 344 17.20 1.32 -1.18
C SER A 344 16.65 2.51 -0.38
N PRO A 345 17.43 3.56 -0.05
CA PRO A 345 16.89 4.80 0.53
C PRO A 345 15.82 5.49 -0.34
N ARG A 346 15.98 5.46 -1.67
CA ARG A 346 14.98 6.02 -2.60
C ARG A 346 13.68 5.23 -2.61
N ALA A 347 13.73 3.92 -2.44
CA ALA A 347 12.57 3.05 -2.37
C ALA A 347 11.79 3.27 -1.07
N GLU A 348 12.47 3.41 0.08
CA GLU A 348 11.84 3.80 1.34
C GLU A 348 11.17 5.17 1.26
N LEU A 349 11.86 6.15 0.67
CA LEU A 349 11.31 7.49 0.47
C LEU A 349 10.12 7.47 -0.50
N PHE A 350 10.22 6.75 -1.61
CA PHE A 350 9.09 6.50 -2.52
C PHE A 350 7.90 5.91 -1.76
N CYS A 351 8.14 4.92 -0.91
CA CYS A 351 7.13 4.27 -0.10
C CYS A 351 6.47 5.21 0.93
N ALA A 352 7.23 6.12 1.54
CA ALA A 352 6.69 7.15 2.41
C ALA A 352 5.85 8.17 1.63
N LEU A 353 6.34 8.59 0.46
CA LEU A 353 5.65 9.54 -0.42
C LEU A 353 4.34 8.96 -0.97
N ILE A 354 4.35 7.72 -1.46
CA ILE A 354 3.13 7.10 -1.99
C ILE A 354 2.08 6.93 -0.89
N ARG A 355 2.48 6.58 0.34
CA ARG A 355 1.57 6.54 1.49
C ARG A 355 1.00 7.92 1.82
N SER A 356 1.84 8.95 1.81
CA SER A 356 1.38 10.33 2.02
C SER A 356 0.33 10.74 0.98
N VAL A 357 0.60 10.46 -0.30
CA VAL A 357 -0.33 10.69 -1.42
C VAL A 357 -1.62 9.89 -1.24
N GLN A 358 -1.56 8.64 -0.79
CA GLN A 358 -2.75 7.82 -0.53
C GLN A 358 -3.58 8.36 0.65
N VAL A 359 -2.94 8.80 1.74
CA VAL A 359 -3.62 9.43 2.88
C VAL A 359 -4.36 10.69 2.44
N LYS A 360 -3.69 11.59 1.71
CA LYS A 360 -4.31 12.80 1.15
C LYS A 360 -5.47 12.44 0.22
N ALA A 361 -5.26 11.47 -0.67
CA ALA A 361 -6.29 11.00 -1.60
C ALA A 361 -7.56 10.53 -0.90
N SER A 362 -7.44 9.95 0.31
CA SER A 362 -8.60 9.48 1.09
C SER A 362 -9.51 10.62 1.56
N VAL A 363 -8.97 11.83 1.72
CA VAL A 363 -9.71 13.01 2.19
C VAL A 363 -10.51 13.66 1.05
N PHE A 364 -10.16 13.40 -0.21
CA PHE A 364 -10.84 14.03 -1.36
C PHE A 364 -12.12 13.32 -1.77
N SER A 365 -13.09 14.10 -2.27
CA SER A 365 -14.19 13.56 -3.08
C SER A 365 -13.73 13.19 -4.50
N PHE A 366 -12.65 13.83 -4.98
CA PHE A 366 -12.05 13.68 -6.32
C PHE A 366 -10.73 12.90 -6.31
N SER A 367 -10.63 11.84 -5.50
CA SER A 367 -9.39 11.06 -5.31
C SER A 367 -8.78 10.54 -6.63
N GLY A 368 -9.61 10.20 -7.64
CA GLY A 368 -9.18 9.74 -8.96
C GLY A 368 -8.24 10.72 -9.69
N PRO A 369 -8.71 11.93 -10.05
CA PRO A 369 -7.87 12.96 -10.66
C PRO A 369 -6.56 13.26 -9.92
N TYR A 370 -6.60 13.32 -8.58
CA TYR A 370 -5.42 13.57 -7.76
C TYR A 370 -4.39 12.44 -7.89
N LEU A 371 -4.82 11.18 -7.75
CA LEU A 371 -3.95 10.01 -7.92
C LEU A 371 -3.35 9.94 -9.33
N ASN A 372 -4.13 10.28 -10.36
CA ASN A 372 -3.63 10.32 -11.74
C ASN A 372 -2.59 11.43 -11.97
N ALA A 373 -2.75 12.58 -11.33
CA ALA A 373 -1.84 13.72 -11.49
C ALA A 373 -0.53 13.58 -10.69
N VAL A 374 -0.58 12.93 -9.53
CA VAL A 374 0.56 12.86 -8.59
C VAL A 374 1.12 11.45 -8.46
N ALA A 375 0.27 10.47 -8.11
CA ALA A 375 0.73 9.10 -7.81
C ALA A 375 1.25 8.37 -9.06
N VAL A 376 0.54 8.47 -10.18
CA VAL A 376 0.94 7.78 -11.43
C VAL A 376 2.30 8.29 -11.93
N PRO A 377 2.55 9.61 -12.07
CA PRO A 377 3.88 10.10 -12.44
C PRO A 377 4.98 9.68 -11.46
N LEU A 378 4.69 9.63 -10.15
CA LEU A 378 5.63 9.16 -9.14
C LEU A 378 6.01 7.69 -9.34
N CYS A 379 5.01 6.85 -9.60
CA CYS A 379 5.20 5.43 -9.91
C CYS A 379 6.05 5.25 -11.17
N MET A 380 5.78 6.02 -12.23
CA MET A 380 6.54 5.96 -13.48
C MET A 380 8.00 6.38 -13.28
N GLN A 381 8.26 7.48 -12.56
CA GLN A 381 9.63 7.91 -12.32
C GLN A 381 10.42 6.94 -11.43
N PHE A 382 9.76 6.30 -10.46
CA PHE A 382 10.38 5.23 -9.69
C PHE A 382 10.74 4.04 -10.57
N LEU A 383 9.84 3.63 -11.48
CA LEU A 383 10.11 2.55 -12.43
C LEU A 383 11.28 2.87 -13.36
N ASP A 384 11.33 4.10 -13.89
CA ASP A 384 12.42 4.57 -14.74
C ASP A 384 13.77 4.52 -13.98
N ALA A 385 13.78 4.94 -12.71
CA ALA A 385 14.97 4.90 -11.86
C ALA A 385 15.44 3.46 -11.56
N VAL A 386 14.51 2.52 -11.34
CA VAL A 386 14.81 1.10 -11.18
C VAL A 386 15.42 0.53 -12.46
N HIS A 387 14.82 0.83 -13.62
CA HIS A 387 15.33 0.37 -14.91
C HIS A 387 16.70 0.95 -15.24
N GLU A 388 16.90 2.25 -15.05
CA GLU A 388 18.18 2.92 -15.29
C GLU A 388 19.29 2.26 -14.47
N SER A 389 19.04 2.06 -13.18
CA SER A 389 20.01 1.46 -12.28
C SER A 389 20.28 -0.02 -12.56
N SER A 390 19.27 -0.83 -12.88
CA SER A 390 19.49 -2.23 -13.28
C SER A 390 20.32 -2.32 -14.56
N THR A 391 20.06 -1.42 -15.51
CA THR A 391 20.81 -1.34 -16.77
C THR A 391 22.26 -0.93 -16.52
N ASP A 392 22.51 0.01 -15.62
CA ASP A 392 23.86 0.46 -15.31
C ASP A 392 24.65 -0.55 -14.49
N LEU A 393 24.00 -1.27 -13.55
CA LEU A 393 24.60 -2.40 -12.84
C LEU A 393 24.93 -3.56 -13.80
N LYS A 394 24.06 -3.83 -14.77
CA LYS A 394 24.34 -4.79 -15.85
C LYS A 394 25.54 -4.35 -16.68
N LYS A 395 25.61 -3.08 -17.09
CA LYS A 395 26.79 -2.55 -17.79
C LYS A 395 28.03 -2.63 -16.93
N ALA A 396 27.95 -2.41 -15.62
CA ALA A 396 29.10 -2.51 -14.72
C ALA A 396 29.66 -3.96 -14.68
N LEU A 397 28.78 -4.96 -14.66
CA LEU A 397 29.17 -6.37 -14.74
C LEU A 397 29.71 -6.77 -16.13
N THR A 398 29.17 -6.19 -17.21
CA THR A 398 29.47 -6.59 -18.60
C THR A 398 30.45 -5.68 -19.36
N SER A 399 30.84 -4.52 -18.84
CA SER A 399 31.71 -3.54 -19.53
C SER A 399 33.16 -4.02 -19.63
N PRO A 400 33.76 -4.12 -20.83
CA PRO A 400 35.13 -4.61 -21.02
C PRO A 400 36.19 -3.64 -20.53
N SER A 401 35.86 -2.36 -20.32
CA SER A 401 36.80 -1.31 -19.88
C SER A 401 37.26 -1.46 -18.42
N THR A 402 36.59 -2.31 -17.63
CA THR A 402 37.01 -2.70 -16.27
C THR A 402 38.26 -3.60 -16.27
N ARG A 403 38.78 -3.98 -17.46
CA ARG A 403 39.82 -5.00 -17.70
C ARG A 403 41.22 -4.73 -17.15
N LEU A 404 41.60 -3.51 -16.76
CA LEU A 404 43.04 -3.22 -16.57
C LEU A 404 43.49 -2.79 -15.16
N GLN A 405 42.58 -2.46 -14.23
CA GLN A 405 42.96 -2.13 -12.85
C GLN A 405 42.03 -2.68 -11.75
N PHE A 406 40.79 -3.07 -12.06
CA PHE A 406 39.78 -3.44 -11.05
C PHE A 406 39.46 -4.94 -10.95
N LEU A 407 40.07 -5.79 -11.78
CA LEU A 407 39.84 -7.25 -11.77
C LEU A 407 40.28 -7.95 -10.47
N ALA A 408 41.04 -7.24 -9.62
CA ALA A 408 41.54 -7.70 -8.32
C ALA A 408 40.86 -7.03 -7.12
N ASP A 409 39.89 -6.12 -7.31
CA ASP A 409 39.26 -5.44 -6.17
C ASP A 409 37.96 -6.13 -5.77
N ASP A 410 38.06 -7.08 -4.85
CA ASP A 410 36.94 -7.79 -4.24
C ASP A 410 35.88 -6.82 -3.68
N LYS A 411 36.29 -5.63 -3.26
CA LYS A 411 35.38 -4.58 -2.76
C LYS A 411 34.48 -4.02 -3.86
N PHE A 412 34.97 -3.93 -5.09
CA PHE A 412 34.16 -3.43 -6.20
C PHE A 412 33.06 -4.44 -6.58
N LEU A 413 33.39 -5.73 -6.63
CA LEU A 413 32.40 -6.77 -6.87
C LEU A 413 31.36 -6.82 -5.74
N ALA A 414 31.82 -6.82 -4.48
CA ALA A 414 30.93 -6.83 -3.32
C ALA A 414 29.91 -5.69 -3.40
N LYS A 415 30.38 -4.49 -3.72
CA LYS A 415 29.54 -3.30 -3.89
C LYS A 415 28.51 -3.41 -5.02
N ILE A 416 28.89 -3.94 -6.20
CA ILE A 416 27.92 -4.17 -7.28
C ILE A 416 26.83 -5.16 -6.84
N LEU A 417 27.22 -6.21 -6.11
CA LEU A 417 26.28 -7.22 -5.61
C LEU A 417 25.33 -6.62 -4.56
N GLU A 418 25.85 -5.82 -3.63
CA GLU A 418 25.05 -5.05 -2.67
C GLU A 418 24.07 -4.11 -3.38
N ASP A 419 24.50 -3.43 -4.44
CA ASP A 419 23.64 -2.52 -5.21
C ASP A 419 22.53 -3.29 -5.94
N TRP A 420 22.82 -4.46 -6.54
CA TRP A 420 21.79 -5.35 -7.09
C TRP A 420 20.78 -5.80 -6.04
N MET A 421 21.27 -6.20 -4.86
CA MET A 421 20.39 -6.56 -3.73
C MET A 421 19.51 -5.39 -3.32
N ALA A 422 20.05 -4.17 -3.26
CA ALA A 422 19.31 -2.95 -2.94
C ALA A 422 18.21 -2.63 -3.97
N VAL A 423 18.46 -2.82 -5.28
CA VAL A 423 17.45 -2.61 -6.32
C VAL A 423 16.30 -3.62 -6.19
N ILE A 424 16.63 -4.90 -6.00
CA ILE A 424 15.63 -5.97 -5.90
C ILE A 424 14.80 -5.80 -4.62
N ASN A 425 15.45 -5.56 -3.48
CA ASN A 425 14.79 -5.33 -2.19
C ASN A 425 13.93 -4.06 -2.20
N GLY A 426 14.42 -2.96 -2.79
CA GLY A 426 13.67 -1.71 -2.93
C GLY A 426 12.42 -1.89 -3.79
N THR A 427 12.53 -2.65 -4.88
CA THR A 427 11.40 -2.97 -5.77
C THR A 427 10.37 -3.84 -5.05
N ARG A 428 10.81 -4.85 -4.27
CA ARG A 428 9.93 -5.66 -3.41
C ARG A 428 9.22 -4.81 -2.37
N LEU A 429 9.92 -3.91 -1.70
CA LEU A 429 9.34 -3.03 -0.67
C LEU A 429 8.23 -2.16 -1.28
N ALA A 430 8.49 -1.55 -2.43
CA ALA A 430 7.53 -0.76 -3.18
C ALA A 430 6.31 -1.60 -3.60
N ALA A 431 6.56 -2.79 -4.15
CA ALA A 431 5.50 -3.73 -4.52
C ALA A 431 4.63 -4.08 -3.32
N ALA A 432 5.23 -4.48 -2.20
CA ALA A 432 4.53 -4.85 -0.98
C ALA A 432 3.69 -3.70 -0.43
N ILE A 433 4.16 -2.45 -0.46
CA ILE A 433 3.36 -1.31 0.04
C ILE A 433 2.17 -0.99 -0.87
N LEU A 434 2.28 -1.30 -2.16
CA LEU A 434 1.20 -1.12 -3.12
C LEU A 434 0.22 -2.31 -3.15
N THR A 435 0.66 -3.53 -2.80
CA THR A 435 -0.16 -4.75 -2.85
C THR A 435 -0.68 -5.27 -1.50
N ARG A 436 0.09 -5.12 -0.41
CA ARG A 436 -0.26 -5.63 0.94
C ARG A 436 -1.56 -5.00 1.40
N ASP A 437 -2.49 -5.85 1.85
CA ASP A 437 -3.88 -5.56 2.26
C ASP A 437 -4.06 -4.11 2.68
N ASN A 438 -4.32 -3.28 1.67
CA ASN A 438 -4.36 -1.87 1.86
C ASN A 438 -5.55 -1.63 2.80
N PRO A 439 -5.36 -1.18 4.06
CA PRO A 439 -6.49 -0.97 4.97
C PRO A 439 -7.51 -0.03 4.32
N TRP A 440 -7.05 0.82 3.40
CA TRP A 440 -7.86 1.69 2.55
C TRP A 440 -8.72 0.96 1.50
N ALA A 441 -8.22 -0.13 0.89
CA ALA A 441 -9.03 -0.95 -0.01
C ALA A 441 -10.17 -1.67 0.73
N GLN A 442 -9.98 -1.94 2.03
CA GLN A 442 -11.02 -2.52 2.89
C GLN A 442 -11.94 -1.45 3.52
N GLN A 443 -11.44 -0.24 3.81
CA GLN A 443 -12.24 0.87 4.35
C GLN A 443 -13.04 1.62 3.28
N SER A 444 -12.62 1.59 2.01
CA SER A 444 -13.42 2.07 0.88
C SER A 444 -14.46 1.02 0.48
N MET A 445 -15.42 0.76 1.38
CA MET A 445 -16.56 -0.17 1.20
C MET A 445 -17.57 0.27 0.12
N ALA A 446 -17.30 1.35 -0.60
CA ALA A 446 -18.08 1.70 -1.79
C ALA A 446 -17.39 1.12 -3.03
N PRO A 447 -17.96 0.11 -3.70
CA PRO A 447 -17.59 -0.28 -5.05
C PRO A 447 -18.06 0.79 -6.06
N SER A 448 -17.84 2.08 -5.75
CA SER A 448 -17.88 3.11 -6.77
C SER A 448 -16.64 2.91 -7.63
N ALA A 449 -16.84 2.89 -8.94
CA ALA A 449 -15.90 2.60 -10.01
C ALA A 449 -14.63 3.51 -10.10
N ASN A 450 -13.99 3.84 -9.00
CA ASN A 450 -12.73 4.58 -8.99
C ASN A 450 -11.60 3.61 -9.38
N SER A 451 -11.35 3.53 -10.70
CA SER A 451 -10.31 2.69 -11.31
C SER A 451 -8.92 2.94 -10.71
N SER A 452 -8.65 4.15 -10.24
CA SER A 452 -7.31 4.61 -9.82
C SER A 452 -6.71 3.85 -8.63
N VAL A 453 -7.52 3.46 -7.63
CA VAL A 453 -7.03 2.66 -6.48
C VAL A 453 -6.68 1.24 -6.93
N ASN A 454 -7.50 0.68 -7.83
CA ASN A 454 -7.19 -0.58 -8.50
C ASN A 454 -5.96 -0.45 -9.39
N ASP A 455 -5.70 0.72 -9.98
CA ASP A 455 -4.54 0.98 -10.84
C ASP A 455 -3.23 1.01 -10.03
N LEU A 456 -3.22 1.55 -8.80
CA LEU A 456 -2.06 1.46 -7.91
C LEU A 456 -1.78 0.02 -7.46
N ALA A 457 -2.82 -0.74 -7.12
CA ALA A 457 -2.67 -2.17 -6.78
C ALA A 457 -2.18 -2.99 -7.99
N ARG A 458 -2.67 -2.68 -9.19
CA ARG A 458 -2.18 -3.27 -10.45
C ARG A 458 -0.71 -2.92 -10.68
N PHE A 459 -0.32 -1.67 -10.47
CA PHE A 459 1.08 -1.25 -10.56
C PHE A 459 1.95 -2.02 -9.55
N GLY A 460 1.47 -2.19 -8.31
CA GLY A 460 2.14 -3.04 -7.31
C GLY A 460 2.39 -4.47 -7.80
N ARG A 461 1.39 -5.12 -8.40
CA ARG A 461 1.55 -6.46 -9.00
C ARG A 461 2.52 -6.47 -10.18
N SER A 462 2.57 -5.40 -10.98
CA SER A 462 3.57 -5.26 -12.04
C SER A 462 4.99 -5.16 -11.46
N LEU A 463 5.18 -4.50 -10.31
CA LEU A 463 6.46 -4.48 -9.60
C LEU A 463 6.83 -5.86 -9.03
N GLU A 464 5.86 -6.66 -8.59
CA GLU A 464 6.10 -8.06 -8.18
C GLU A 464 6.59 -8.94 -9.34
N GLN A 465 6.16 -8.65 -10.57
CA GLN A 465 6.70 -9.31 -11.76
C GLN A 465 8.09 -8.76 -12.11
N LEU A 466 8.28 -7.45 -12.03
CA LEU A 466 9.56 -6.80 -12.30
C LEU A 466 10.68 -7.30 -11.39
N GLN A 467 10.43 -7.47 -10.08
CA GLN A 467 11.43 -8.01 -9.15
C GLN A 467 11.91 -9.40 -9.60
N ASN A 468 11.04 -10.26 -10.15
CA ASN A 468 11.42 -11.60 -10.60
C ASN A 468 12.29 -11.50 -11.85
N VAL A 469 11.92 -10.62 -12.78
CA VAL A 469 12.72 -10.34 -13.99
C VAL A 469 14.10 -9.79 -13.62
N LEU A 470 14.20 -8.89 -12.62
CA LEU A 470 15.47 -8.35 -12.15
C LEU A 470 16.39 -9.45 -11.57
N VAL A 471 15.82 -10.39 -10.81
CA VAL A 471 16.58 -11.53 -10.27
C VAL A 471 17.08 -12.44 -11.40
N GLU A 472 16.23 -12.72 -12.40
CA GLU A 472 16.61 -13.54 -13.57
C GLU A 472 17.67 -12.86 -14.43
N GLU A 473 17.52 -11.56 -14.68
CA GLU A 473 18.50 -10.76 -15.42
C GLU A 473 19.84 -10.69 -14.68
N PHE A 474 19.82 -10.51 -13.35
CA PHE A 474 21.02 -10.60 -12.53
C PHE A 474 21.68 -11.97 -12.67
N ALA A 475 20.93 -13.06 -12.45
CA ALA A 475 21.50 -14.41 -12.46
C ALA A 475 22.11 -14.76 -13.82
N LEU A 476 21.43 -14.43 -14.93
CA LEU A 476 21.95 -14.59 -16.28
C LEU A 476 23.21 -13.76 -16.51
N THR A 477 23.19 -12.47 -16.15
CA THR A 477 24.35 -11.59 -16.34
C THR A 477 25.54 -12.03 -15.50
N PHE A 478 25.29 -12.45 -14.26
CA PHE A 478 26.31 -12.88 -13.32
C PHE A 478 26.94 -14.21 -13.76
N VAL A 479 26.14 -15.22 -14.12
CA VAL A 479 26.67 -16.53 -14.52
C VAL A 479 27.20 -16.51 -15.94
N GLU A 480 26.37 -16.18 -16.93
CA GLU A 480 26.69 -16.36 -18.35
C GLU A 480 27.67 -15.32 -18.89
N THR A 481 27.69 -14.11 -18.35
CA THR A 481 28.63 -13.08 -18.80
C THR A 481 29.79 -12.91 -17.83
N PHE A 482 29.51 -12.73 -16.54
CA PHE A 482 30.57 -12.42 -15.58
C PHE A 482 31.40 -13.66 -15.20
N LEU A 483 30.80 -14.75 -14.73
CA LEU A 483 31.55 -15.94 -14.33
C LEU A 483 32.16 -16.66 -15.55
N MET A 484 31.34 -16.97 -16.56
CA MET A 484 31.76 -17.69 -17.76
C MET A 484 32.87 -16.96 -18.52
N GLU A 485 32.67 -15.70 -18.90
CA GLU A 485 33.63 -14.99 -19.75
C GLU A 485 34.76 -14.31 -18.96
N ARG A 486 34.47 -13.75 -17.78
CA ARG A 486 35.42 -12.86 -17.07
C ARG A 486 36.16 -13.53 -15.92
N ARG A 487 35.52 -14.50 -15.24
CA ARG A 487 36.16 -15.29 -14.18
C ARG A 487 36.67 -16.65 -14.66
N LYS A 488 36.77 -16.82 -15.98
CA LYS A 488 37.37 -17.97 -16.66
C LYS A 488 36.62 -19.29 -16.43
N LEU A 489 35.37 -19.27 -15.97
CA LEU A 489 34.59 -20.51 -15.81
C LEU A 489 34.41 -21.22 -17.16
N ALA A 490 34.17 -20.50 -18.26
CA ALA A 490 34.07 -21.12 -19.58
C ALA A 490 35.39 -21.77 -20.03
N ALA A 491 36.52 -21.10 -19.76
CA ALA A 491 37.85 -21.63 -20.08
C ALA A 491 38.13 -22.91 -19.29
N TYR A 492 37.75 -22.94 -18.00
CA TYR A 492 37.81 -24.13 -17.17
C TYR A 492 36.93 -25.26 -17.71
N LEU A 493 35.64 -25.00 -17.98
CA LEU A 493 34.68 -26.00 -18.47
C LEU A 493 35.08 -26.58 -19.84
N MET A 494 35.62 -25.75 -20.74
CA MET A 494 36.20 -26.25 -22.00
C MET A 494 37.44 -27.11 -21.73
N GLY A 495 38.32 -26.68 -20.82
CA GLY A 495 39.49 -27.44 -20.38
C GLY A 495 39.14 -28.79 -19.74
N CYS A 496 38.00 -28.90 -19.04
CA CYS A 496 37.51 -30.13 -18.42
C CYS A 496 37.39 -31.28 -19.40
N SER A 497 36.89 -31.02 -20.60
CA SER A 497 36.79 -32.04 -21.63
C SER A 497 38.15 -32.63 -22.02
N HIS A 498 39.21 -31.82 -21.97
CA HIS A 498 40.57 -32.23 -22.30
C HIS A 498 41.21 -33.06 -21.19
N PHE A 499 41.18 -32.61 -19.93
CA PHE A 499 41.79 -33.38 -18.84
C PHE A 499 40.99 -34.64 -18.46
N LEU A 500 39.68 -34.69 -18.73
CA LEU A 500 38.91 -35.93 -18.61
C LEU A 500 39.29 -36.98 -19.67
N SER A 501 39.91 -36.56 -20.79
CA SER A 501 40.19 -37.43 -21.94
C SER A 501 41.67 -37.68 -22.23
N HIS A 502 42.60 -36.88 -21.71
CA HIS A 502 44.03 -37.08 -21.93
C HIS A 502 44.77 -37.46 -20.65
N SER A 503 45.78 -38.32 -20.81
CA SER A 503 46.80 -38.57 -19.79
C SER A 503 47.65 -37.32 -19.63
N MET A 504 47.76 -36.80 -18.41
CA MET A 504 48.77 -35.80 -18.10
C MET A 504 50.14 -36.51 -18.05
N GLU A 505 50.69 -36.85 -19.21
CA GLU A 505 52.05 -37.37 -19.30
C GLU A 505 53.04 -36.21 -19.07
N GLU A 506 53.79 -36.31 -17.96
CA GLU A 506 55.16 -35.88 -17.60
C GLU A 506 55.84 -34.61 -18.20
N ASP A 507 55.29 -33.89 -19.19
CA ASP A 507 55.97 -32.74 -19.81
C ASP A 507 55.66 -31.38 -19.14
N ASP A 508 54.73 -31.34 -18.18
CA ASP A 508 54.44 -30.15 -17.34
C ASP A 508 54.95 -30.38 -15.89
N GLU A 509 56.20 -30.85 -15.73
CA GLU A 509 56.94 -30.83 -14.45
C GLU A 509 57.33 -29.39 -14.07
N GLU A 510 56.37 -28.52 -13.72
CA GLU A 510 56.72 -27.25 -13.06
C GLU A 510 55.52 -26.58 -12.36
N GLU A 511 54.81 -27.31 -11.49
CA GLU A 511 54.10 -26.73 -10.35
C GLU A 511 53.70 -27.88 -9.39
N GLU A 512 54.29 -27.91 -8.18
CA GLU A 512 53.84 -28.81 -7.11
C GLU A 512 52.34 -28.53 -6.85
N ASP A 513 51.46 -29.42 -7.33
CA ASP A 513 50.02 -29.35 -7.09
C ASP A 513 49.75 -29.65 -5.61
N ASP A 514 49.75 -28.60 -4.78
CA ASP A 514 49.55 -28.61 -3.31
C ASP A 514 48.16 -29.12 -2.86
N GLY A 515 47.42 -29.84 -3.72
CA GLY A 515 46.04 -30.27 -3.48
C GLY A 515 45.02 -29.13 -3.60
N ASP A 516 45.44 -27.99 -4.13
CA ASP A 516 44.66 -26.77 -4.28
C ASP A 516 43.67 -26.87 -5.48
N ILE A 517 42.61 -26.07 -5.45
CA ILE A 517 41.67 -25.93 -6.59
C ILE A 517 42.42 -25.50 -7.86
N SER A 518 41.99 -26.01 -9.02
CA SER A 518 42.59 -25.70 -10.32
C SER A 518 42.80 -24.19 -10.51
N PHE A 519 44.02 -23.79 -10.92
CA PHE A 519 44.41 -22.38 -11.05
C PHE A 519 43.45 -21.54 -11.92
N ILE A 520 42.92 -22.14 -12.99
CA ILE A 520 41.96 -21.49 -13.91
C ILE A 520 40.64 -21.16 -13.20
N LEU A 521 40.27 -21.94 -12.18
CA LEU A 521 39.02 -21.83 -11.45
C LEU A 521 39.11 -20.92 -10.21
N LYS A 522 40.32 -20.66 -9.69
CA LYS A 522 40.56 -19.73 -8.55
C LYS A 522 39.82 -18.38 -8.68
N PRO A 523 39.80 -17.69 -9.84
CA PRO A 523 39.04 -16.45 -10.00
C PRO A 523 37.52 -16.61 -9.89
N THR A 524 36.97 -17.77 -10.28
CA THR A 524 35.55 -18.09 -10.12
C THR A 524 35.24 -18.39 -8.66
N LEU A 525 36.09 -19.17 -7.98
CA LEU A 525 35.94 -19.45 -6.55
C LEU A 525 35.92 -18.15 -5.73
N ASN A 526 36.84 -17.21 -5.98
CA ASN A 526 36.86 -15.93 -5.27
C ASN A 526 35.59 -15.09 -5.53
N ALA A 527 35.09 -15.06 -6.77
CA ALA A 527 33.85 -14.34 -7.07
C ALA A 527 32.63 -14.99 -6.39
N MET A 528 32.61 -16.32 -6.36
CA MET A 528 31.59 -17.12 -5.69
C MET A 528 31.65 -16.95 -4.17
N SER A 529 32.83 -16.92 -3.56
CA SER A 529 32.97 -16.73 -2.12
C SER A 529 32.47 -15.36 -1.68
N ILE A 530 32.76 -14.29 -2.44
CA ILE A 530 32.22 -12.94 -2.17
C ILE A 530 30.69 -12.93 -2.29
N PHE A 531 30.16 -13.53 -3.36
CA PHE A 531 28.71 -13.63 -3.56
C PHE A 531 28.03 -14.40 -2.43
N LEU A 532 28.56 -15.57 -2.08
CA LEU A 532 28.04 -16.42 -1.01
C LEU A 532 28.16 -15.75 0.35
N GLN A 533 29.26 -15.04 0.63
CA GLN A 533 29.44 -14.28 1.87
C GLN A 533 28.37 -13.20 2.03
N LEU A 534 28.09 -12.44 0.97
CA LEU A 534 27.01 -11.44 0.99
C LEU A 534 25.63 -12.09 1.10
N CYS A 535 25.46 -13.32 0.60
CA CYS A 535 24.20 -14.05 0.70
C CYS A 535 24.02 -14.83 2.00
N SER A 536 25.08 -15.16 2.73
CA SER A 536 25.06 -16.06 3.91
C SER A 536 24.80 -15.34 5.24
N ASP A 537 24.95 -14.02 5.28
CA ASP A 537 24.53 -13.18 6.42
C ASP A 537 23.01 -13.23 6.69
N CYS A 538 22.24 -13.99 5.89
CA CYS A 538 20.78 -14.07 5.89
C CYS A 538 20.20 -15.34 6.53
N ASP A 539 20.98 -16.40 6.73
CA ASP A 539 20.46 -17.72 7.16
C ASP A 539 20.28 -17.85 8.70
N ARG A 540 20.43 -16.76 9.46
CA ARG A 540 20.46 -16.80 10.94
C ARG A 540 19.11 -16.61 11.66
N GLU A 541 18.00 -16.36 10.94
CA GLU A 541 16.71 -16.02 11.56
C GLU A 541 15.50 -16.82 11.00
N ASP A 542 15.66 -18.11 10.69
CA ASP A 542 14.53 -19.01 10.36
C ASP A 542 13.68 -19.42 11.58
N GLY A 543 13.75 -18.66 12.67
CA GLY A 543 13.07 -18.94 13.94
C GLY A 543 12.32 -17.73 14.45
N ASP A 544 11.35 -17.24 13.67
CA ASP A 544 10.06 -16.70 14.11
C ASP A 544 9.49 -15.83 12.98
N GLU A 545 8.25 -16.13 12.57
CA GLU A 545 7.46 -15.39 11.58
C GLU A 545 7.04 -13.99 12.09
N ASP A 546 7.96 -13.21 12.67
CA ASP A 546 7.73 -11.79 12.94
C ASP A 546 7.95 -10.98 11.64
N GLU A 547 6.96 -11.08 10.75
CA GLU A 547 6.84 -10.47 9.41
C GLU A 547 6.90 -8.92 9.36
N GLY A 548 7.33 -8.26 10.44
CA GLY A 548 7.21 -6.83 10.62
C GLY A 548 8.39 -5.99 10.12
N GLN A 549 9.63 -6.44 10.37
CA GLN A 549 10.82 -5.56 10.25
C GLN A 549 11.93 -6.07 9.33
N ASN A 550 12.03 -7.39 9.10
CA ASN A 550 13.12 -8.02 8.32
C ASN A 550 12.69 -8.50 6.91
N PHE A 551 11.45 -8.23 6.48
CA PHE A 551 10.86 -8.78 5.25
C PHE A 551 11.53 -8.33 3.92
N ALA A 552 12.17 -7.16 3.92
CA ALA A 552 12.74 -6.57 2.70
C ALA A 552 14.24 -6.84 2.56
N SER A 553 15.04 -6.86 3.63
CA SER A 553 16.50 -6.95 3.55
C SER A 553 17.00 -8.33 3.11
N PHE A 554 16.33 -9.41 3.54
CA PHE A 554 16.78 -10.79 3.30
C PHE A 554 16.22 -11.43 2.03
N PHE A 555 15.32 -10.74 1.32
CA PHE A 555 14.69 -11.31 0.13
C PHE A 555 15.68 -11.50 -1.01
N ALA A 556 16.36 -10.43 -1.46
CA ALA A 556 17.27 -10.48 -2.61
C ALA A 556 18.40 -11.51 -2.42
N PRO A 557 19.13 -11.53 -1.29
CA PRO A 557 20.14 -12.56 -1.03
C PRO A 557 19.62 -13.99 -1.24
N ARG A 558 18.45 -14.31 -0.68
CA ARG A 558 17.86 -15.65 -0.76
C ARG A 558 17.48 -16.02 -2.19
N VAL A 559 16.78 -15.13 -2.91
CA VAL A 559 16.31 -15.44 -4.28
C VAL A 559 17.43 -15.40 -5.30
N MET A 560 18.45 -14.54 -5.11
CA MET A 560 19.65 -14.52 -5.95
C MET A 560 20.43 -15.82 -5.79
N ARG A 561 20.66 -16.29 -4.55
CA ARG A 561 21.30 -17.59 -4.28
C ARG A 561 20.50 -18.75 -4.91
N ALA A 562 19.18 -18.73 -4.76
CA ALA A 562 18.30 -19.76 -5.32
C ALA A 562 18.30 -19.85 -6.85
N LYS A 563 18.68 -18.77 -7.54
CA LYS A 563 18.78 -18.76 -9.01
C LYS A 563 20.21 -19.02 -9.48
N VAL A 564 21.21 -18.43 -8.85
CA VAL A 564 22.62 -18.53 -9.27
C VAL A 564 23.19 -19.93 -9.02
N ILE A 565 22.98 -20.51 -7.84
CA ILE A 565 23.63 -21.78 -7.47
C ILE A 565 23.21 -22.94 -8.40
N PRO A 566 21.91 -23.19 -8.65
CA PRO A 566 21.50 -24.23 -9.59
C PRO A 566 22.00 -23.98 -11.02
N MET A 567 22.05 -22.71 -11.46
CA MET A 567 22.55 -22.37 -12.80
C MET A 567 24.02 -22.75 -12.98
N ILE A 568 24.87 -22.48 -11.99
CA ILE A 568 26.29 -22.85 -12.06
C ILE A 568 26.43 -24.37 -11.99
N ALA A 569 25.71 -25.05 -11.08
CA ALA A 569 25.74 -26.51 -10.99
C ALA A 569 25.36 -27.17 -12.33
N ASN A 570 24.34 -26.63 -13.03
CA ASN A 570 23.96 -27.10 -14.35
C ASN A 570 25.06 -26.94 -15.40
N LYS A 571 25.89 -25.89 -15.36
CA LYS A 571 27.05 -25.75 -16.26
C LYS A 571 28.10 -26.85 -16.06
N PHE A 572 28.32 -27.27 -14.81
CA PHE A 572 29.20 -28.40 -14.53
C PHE A 572 28.56 -29.73 -14.96
N LEU A 573 27.24 -29.90 -14.74
CA LEU A 573 26.50 -31.08 -15.20
C LEU A 573 26.51 -31.21 -16.74
N GLU A 574 26.44 -30.11 -17.49
CA GLU A 574 26.55 -30.10 -18.95
C GLU A 574 27.88 -30.71 -19.46
N VAL A 575 28.97 -30.56 -18.69
CA VAL A 575 30.27 -31.16 -19.00
C VAL A 575 30.38 -32.60 -18.48
N ALA A 576 29.87 -32.84 -17.27
CA ALA A 576 29.94 -34.12 -16.58
C ALA A 576 29.03 -35.20 -17.21
N LEU A 577 27.93 -34.79 -17.83
CA LEU A 577 26.96 -35.67 -18.48
C LEU A 577 27.04 -35.53 -20.01
N ASP A 578 26.68 -36.60 -20.72
CA ASP A 578 26.63 -36.66 -22.18
C ASP A 578 25.18 -36.66 -22.67
N TRP A 579 24.51 -35.51 -22.53
CA TRP A 579 23.11 -35.35 -22.93
C TRP A 579 22.90 -35.41 -24.45
N GLN A 580 23.94 -35.16 -25.25
CA GLN A 580 23.85 -35.03 -26.71
C GLN A 580 24.69 -36.06 -27.49
N GLY A 581 25.41 -36.96 -26.82
CA GLY A 581 26.36 -37.86 -27.48
C GLY A 581 27.64 -37.18 -27.97
N LEU A 582 27.92 -35.97 -27.46
CA LEU A 582 28.99 -35.08 -27.92
C LEU A 582 30.10 -34.90 -26.87
N SER A 583 29.88 -35.35 -25.64
CA SER A 583 30.85 -35.19 -24.56
C SER A 583 31.95 -36.25 -24.67
N VAL A 584 33.20 -35.85 -24.45
CA VAL A 584 34.35 -36.76 -24.61
C VAL A 584 34.30 -37.87 -23.54
N GLY A 585 34.67 -39.09 -23.94
CA GLY A 585 34.78 -40.21 -23.02
C GLY A 585 35.88 -39.98 -21.98
N ILE A 586 35.62 -40.44 -20.76
CA ILE A 586 36.49 -40.33 -19.59
C ILE A 586 37.53 -41.45 -19.70
N ILE A 587 38.79 -41.10 -19.96
CA ILE A 587 39.86 -42.08 -20.27
C ILE A 587 40.63 -42.47 -19.00
N LEU A 588 40.82 -41.54 -18.06
CA LEU A 588 41.64 -41.76 -16.87
C LEU A 588 40.98 -41.22 -15.59
N PRO A 589 41.26 -41.86 -14.44
CA PRO A 589 40.72 -41.42 -13.16
C PRO A 589 41.34 -40.09 -12.69
N GLU A 590 42.58 -39.72 -13.08
CA GLU A 590 43.20 -38.48 -12.59
C GLU A 590 42.39 -37.22 -12.95
N GLY A 591 41.88 -37.13 -14.19
CA GLY A 591 41.02 -36.00 -14.59
C GLY A 591 39.68 -35.96 -13.85
N ALA A 592 39.13 -37.13 -13.49
CA ALA A 592 37.91 -37.22 -12.70
C ALA A 592 38.16 -36.83 -11.22
N VAL A 593 39.34 -37.14 -10.67
CA VAL A 593 39.78 -36.67 -9.35
C VAL A 593 39.88 -35.15 -9.32
N ILE A 594 40.50 -34.53 -10.33
CA ILE A 594 40.62 -33.06 -10.43
C ILE A 594 39.23 -32.42 -10.52
N PHE A 595 38.35 -32.97 -11.37
CA PHE A 595 36.97 -32.48 -11.51
C PHE A 595 36.19 -32.57 -10.20
N GLU A 596 36.24 -33.72 -9.51
CA GLU A 596 35.56 -33.89 -8.21
C GLU A 596 36.11 -32.94 -7.16
N ARG A 597 37.44 -32.80 -7.05
CA ARG A 597 38.10 -31.86 -6.13
C ARG A 597 37.60 -30.43 -6.35
N ASP A 598 37.57 -29.99 -7.59
CA ASP A 598 37.17 -28.62 -7.95
C ASP A 598 35.67 -28.37 -7.70
N VAL A 599 34.82 -29.38 -7.98
CA VAL A 599 33.39 -29.33 -7.66
C VAL A 599 33.17 -29.28 -6.15
N LEU A 600 33.87 -30.12 -5.38
CA LEU A 600 33.79 -30.10 -3.91
C LEU A 600 34.20 -28.74 -3.36
N ALA A 601 35.34 -28.19 -3.82
CA ALA A 601 35.83 -26.88 -3.38
C ALA A 601 34.84 -25.72 -3.64
N LEU A 602 33.99 -25.82 -4.67
CA LEU A 602 32.98 -24.80 -4.97
C LEU A 602 31.64 -25.01 -4.26
N PHE A 603 31.28 -26.26 -3.95
CA PHE A 603 29.89 -26.62 -3.64
C PHE A 603 29.70 -27.44 -2.35
N GLU A 604 30.75 -27.83 -1.63
CA GLU A 604 30.65 -28.68 -0.44
C GLU A 604 29.66 -28.13 0.60
N ASP A 605 29.73 -26.83 0.90
CA ASP A 605 28.84 -26.14 1.83
C ASP A 605 27.42 -25.87 1.28
N LEU A 606 27.13 -26.28 0.04
CA LEU A 606 25.88 -26.00 -0.70
C LEU A 606 25.09 -27.27 -1.03
N SER A 607 25.38 -28.38 -0.38
CA SER A 607 24.72 -29.68 -0.60
C SER A 607 23.19 -29.70 -0.36
N SER A 608 22.62 -28.64 0.24
CA SER A 608 21.17 -28.51 0.43
C SER A 608 20.38 -28.30 -0.87
N TRP A 609 21.04 -27.93 -1.97
CA TRP A 609 20.40 -27.68 -3.27
C TRP A 609 20.37 -28.97 -4.10
N LYS A 610 19.20 -29.34 -4.64
CA LYS A 610 19.02 -30.60 -5.38
C LYS A 610 19.98 -30.73 -6.57
N GLU A 611 20.20 -29.66 -7.33
CA GLU A 611 21.11 -29.65 -8.48
C GLU A 611 22.57 -29.80 -8.06
N VAL A 612 22.93 -29.30 -6.87
CA VAL A 612 24.27 -29.44 -6.29
C VAL A 612 24.49 -30.85 -5.76
N GLU A 613 23.54 -31.40 -5.01
CA GLU A 613 23.57 -32.80 -4.55
C GLU A 613 23.72 -33.76 -5.74
N ARG A 614 22.93 -33.54 -6.79
CA ARG A 614 23.03 -34.27 -8.06
C ARG A 614 24.44 -34.14 -8.68
N LEU A 615 25.00 -32.94 -8.75
CA LEU A 615 26.34 -32.72 -9.27
C LEU A 615 27.43 -33.42 -8.44
N LEU A 616 27.34 -33.35 -7.11
CA LEU A 616 28.27 -34.00 -6.19
C LEU A 616 28.26 -35.52 -6.36
N ASP A 617 27.07 -36.12 -6.48
CA ASP A 617 26.93 -37.55 -6.74
C ASP A 617 27.46 -37.95 -8.13
N VAL A 618 27.23 -37.13 -9.16
CA VAL A 618 27.79 -37.35 -10.51
C VAL A 618 29.31 -37.31 -10.47
N ALA A 619 29.91 -36.31 -9.81
CA ALA A 619 31.36 -36.18 -9.68
C ALA A 619 31.97 -37.37 -8.92
N LYS A 620 31.32 -37.81 -7.84
CA LYS A 620 31.72 -39.00 -7.08
C LYS A 620 31.63 -40.29 -7.89
N LEU A 621 30.58 -40.44 -8.72
CA LEU A 621 30.45 -41.58 -9.63
C LEU A 621 31.54 -41.54 -10.72
N MET A 622 31.87 -40.35 -11.23
CA MET A 622 32.96 -40.17 -12.19
C MET A 622 34.31 -40.57 -11.61
N ASN A 623 34.58 -40.30 -10.33
CA ASN A 623 35.82 -40.70 -9.64
C ASN A 623 35.78 -42.12 -9.03
N MET A 624 34.69 -42.87 -9.17
CA MET A 624 34.62 -44.20 -8.58
C MET A 624 35.68 -45.14 -9.18
N HIS A 625 36.41 -45.86 -8.31
CA HIS A 625 37.41 -46.84 -8.72
C HIS A 625 36.81 -47.94 -9.60
N LEU A 626 37.64 -48.51 -10.48
CA LEU A 626 37.21 -49.48 -11.50
C LEU A 626 36.44 -50.69 -10.96
N LYS A 627 36.90 -51.31 -9.86
CA LYS A 627 36.26 -52.52 -9.27
C LYS A 627 34.82 -52.28 -8.79
N PRO A 628 34.53 -51.29 -7.92
CA PRO A 628 33.15 -51.01 -7.52
C PRO A 628 32.28 -50.53 -8.68
N LEU A 629 32.86 -49.82 -9.66
CA LEU A 629 32.16 -49.36 -10.86
C LEU A 629 31.76 -50.53 -11.77
N GLU A 630 32.66 -51.49 -11.99
CA GLU A 630 32.40 -52.72 -12.73
C GLU A 630 31.30 -53.55 -12.07
N GLY A 631 31.31 -53.67 -10.74
CA GLY A 631 30.26 -54.35 -10.00
C GLY A 631 28.88 -53.67 -10.15
N LEU A 632 28.84 -52.33 -10.22
CA LEU A 632 27.62 -51.58 -10.48
C LEU A 632 27.15 -51.77 -11.94
N HIS A 633 28.05 -51.65 -12.92
CA HIS A 633 27.73 -51.84 -14.34
C HIS A 633 27.23 -53.27 -14.63
N SER A 634 27.93 -54.29 -14.11
CA SER A 634 27.55 -55.69 -14.27
C SER A 634 26.18 -55.99 -13.64
N ALA A 635 25.87 -55.39 -12.49
CA ALA A 635 24.57 -55.53 -11.85
C ALA A 635 23.45 -54.92 -12.70
N LEU A 636 23.68 -53.74 -13.29
CA LEU A 636 22.73 -53.08 -14.19
C LEU A 636 22.56 -53.85 -15.51
N MET A 637 23.65 -54.36 -16.10
CA MET A 637 23.62 -55.25 -17.27
C MET A 637 22.87 -56.56 -16.99
N GLY A 638 22.99 -57.09 -15.76
CA GLY A 638 22.27 -58.29 -15.34
C GLY A 638 20.77 -58.09 -15.24
N LEU A 639 20.30 -56.88 -14.90
CA LEU A 639 18.86 -56.56 -14.84
C LEU A 639 18.19 -56.60 -16.22
N ILE A 640 18.91 -56.16 -17.27
CA ILE A 640 18.38 -56.14 -18.65
C ILE A 640 18.55 -57.46 -19.39
N GLY A 641 19.15 -58.48 -18.74
CA GLY A 641 19.32 -59.82 -19.34
C GLY A 641 20.46 -59.94 -20.34
N GLY A 642 21.40 -58.98 -20.35
CA GLY A 642 22.52 -58.94 -21.28
C GLY A 642 22.33 -57.95 -22.44
N PRO A 643 23.32 -57.82 -23.34
CA PRO A 643 23.30 -56.81 -24.38
C PRO A 643 22.31 -57.10 -25.51
N GLU A 644 21.52 -56.09 -25.88
CA GLU A 644 20.63 -56.14 -27.05
C GLU A 644 21.39 -56.01 -28.38
N ASP A 645 22.48 -55.23 -28.41
CA ASP A 645 23.31 -55.03 -29.60
C ASP A 645 24.62 -55.84 -29.50
N PRO A 646 24.78 -56.92 -30.30
CA PRO A 646 26.00 -57.74 -30.29
C PRO A 646 27.24 -56.98 -30.79
N THR A 647 27.08 -55.80 -31.41
CA THR A 647 28.20 -54.97 -31.87
C THR A 647 28.69 -53.97 -30.82
N ARG A 648 27.91 -53.72 -29.77
CA ARG A 648 28.27 -52.85 -28.63
C ARG A 648 27.74 -53.44 -27.31
N PRO A 649 28.22 -54.62 -26.89
CA PRO A 649 27.60 -55.36 -25.79
C PRO A 649 27.73 -54.73 -24.39
N TRP A 650 28.33 -53.55 -24.29
CA TRP A 650 28.73 -52.93 -23.02
C TRP A 650 28.06 -51.59 -22.74
N LEU A 651 27.27 -51.05 -23.68
CA LEU A 651 26.55 -49.79 -23.50
C LEU A 651 25.17 -50.04 -22.89
N LEU A 652 24.88 -49.31 -21.81
CA LEU A 652 23.59 -49.33 -21.13
C LEU A 652 22.72 -48.19 -21.67
N HIS A 653 21.54 -48.49 -22.21
CA HIS A 653 20.67 -47.44 -22.73
C HIS A 653 19.47 -47.19 -21.82
N SER A 654 19.12 -45.92 -21.58
CA SER A 654 17.96 -45.54 -20.74
C SER A 654 16.66 -46.24 -21.20
N HIS A 655 16.45 -46.39 -22.51
CA HIS A 655 15.26 -47.04 -23.07
C HIS A 655 15.09 -48.51 -22.67
N GLN A 656 16.16 -49.20 -22.26
CA GLN A 656 16.11 -50.61 -21.82
C GLN A 656 15.49 -50.73 -20.42
N PHE A 657 15.61 -49.68 -19.60
CA PHE A 657 15.06 -49.63 -18.26
C PHE A 657 13.68 -48.98 -18.23
N THR A 658 13.43 -47.98 -19.07
CA THR A 658 12.15 -47.22 -19.06
C THR A 658 10.98 -47.98 -19.69
N GLN A 659 11.23 -49.09 -20.38
CA GLN A 659 10.17 -49.97 -20.91
C GLN A 659 9.45 -50.77 -19.82
N ASP A 660 10.09 -51.00 -18.66
CA ASP A 660 9.53 -51.73 -17.52
C ASP A 660 9.74 -50.95 -16.21
N ALA A 661 8.65 -50.46 -15.62
CA ALA A 661 8.69 -49.70 -14.39
C ALA A 661 9.34 -50.47 -13.23
N ALA A 662 9.20 -51.81 -13.18
CA ALA A 662 9.81 -52.61 -12.13
C ALA A 662 11.33 -52.69 -12.29
N LEU A 663 11.83 -52.82 -13.52
CA LEU A 663 13.28 -52.79 -13.82
C LEU A 663 13.87 -51.42 -13.53
N PHE A 664 13.17 -50.35 -13.89
CA PHE A 664 13.56 -48.98 -13.58
C PHE A 664 13.70 -48.74 -12.07
N ASP A 665 12.69 -49.12 -11.28
CA ASP A 665 12.72 -48.99 -9.82
C ASP A 665 13.85 -49.82 -9.20
N GLN A 666 14.10 -51.02 -9.72
CA GLN A 666 15.16 -51.89 -9.24
C GLN A 666 16.55 -51.34 -9.56
N ALA A 667 16.74 -50.74 -10.74
CA ALA A 667 17.97 -50.05 -11.11
C ALA A 667 18.24 -48.82 -10.21
N ILE A 668 17.21 -48.02 -9.92
CA ILE A 668 17.32 -46.91 -8.94
C ILE A 668 17.67 -47.44 -7.54
N CYS A 669 17.05 -48.53 -7.09
CA CYS A 669 17.38 -49.14 -5.80
C CYS A 669 18.84 -49.59 -5.72
N MET A 670 19.42 -50.09 -6.83
CA MET A 670 20.84 -50.45 -6.88
C MET A 670 21.76 -49.23 -6.77
N LEU A 671 21.43 -48.12 -7.44
CA LEU A 671 22.16 -46.84 -7.30
C LEU A 671 22.11 -46.33 -5.85
N ARG A 672 20.92 -46.33 -5.24
CA ARG A 672 20.73 -45.94 -3.84
C ARG A 672 21.48 -46.86 -2.87
N ALA A 673 21.52 -48.16 -3.14
CA ALA A 673 22.30 -49.12 -2.34
C ALA A 673 23.82 -48.86 -2.41
N LYS A 674 24.30 -48.19 -3.46
CA LYS A 674 25.69 -47.72 -3.59
C LYS A 674 25.90 -46.31 -3.03
N GLY A 675 24.87 -45.70 -2.45
CA GLY A 675 24.94 -44.39 -1.83
C GLY A 675 24.84 -43.24 -2.82
N PHE A 676 24.16 -43.43 -3.96
CA PHE A 676 23.87 -42.38 -4.92
C PHE A 676 22.38 -42.05 -4.95
N SER A 677 22.06 -40.75 -5.02
CA SER A 677 20.72 -40.19 -5.15
C SER A 677 20.39 -39.75 -6.59
N LEU A 678 21.14 -40.27 -7.57
CA LEU A 678 21.07 -39.87 -8.98
C LEU A 678 19.87 -40.45 -9.73
N ASP A 679 19.44 -39.70 -10.76
CA ASP A 679 18.58 -40.23 -11.80
C ASP A 679 19.34 -41.29 -12.61
N LEU A 680 18.63 -42.33 -13.05
CA LEU A 680 19.23 -43.45 -13.78
C LEU A 680 19.92 -42.97 -15.06
N GLU A 681 19.34 -42.01 -15.77
CA GLU A 681 19.91 -41.48 -17.02
C GLU A 681 21.28 -40.84 -16.82
N ASP A 682 21.49 -40.14 -15.70
CA ASP A 682 22.77 -39.51 -15.37
C ASP A 682 23.82 -40.57 -15.05
N ALA A 683 23.44 -41.57 -14.24
CA ALA A 683 24.33 -42.66 -13.87
C ALA A 683 24.76 -43.46 -15.11
N LEU A 684 23.82 -43.77 -16.02
CA LEU A 684 24.11 -44.43 -17.29
C LEU A 684 25.00 -43.56 -18.19
N SER A 685 24.76 -42.25 -18.22
CA SER A 685 25.59 -41.31 -18.98
C SER A 685 27.05 -41.35 -18.52
N VAL A 686 27.30 -41.31 -17.21
CA VAL A 686 28.66 -41.41 -16.65
C VAL A 686 29.28 -42.79 -16.92
N LEU A 687 28.55 -43.87 -16.66
CA LEU A 687 29.03 -45.25 -16.85
C LEU A 687 29.43 -45.52 -18.31
N ASN A 688 28.63 -45.06 -19.26
CA ASN A 688 28.90 -45.25 -20.69
C ASN A 688 30.11 -44.45 -21.19
N ARG A 689 30.43 -43.33 -20.52
CA ARG A 689 31.58 -42.49 -20.86
C ARG A 689 32.90 -43.00 -20.31
N ARG A 690 32.90 -43.82 -19.25
CA ARG A 690 34.11 -44.39 -18.63
C ARG A 690 34.76 -45.42 -19.55
N LYS A 691 35.75 -44.98 -20.34
CA LYS A 691 36.45 -45.81 -21.34
C LYS A 691 37.34 -46.87 -20.69
N ASP A 692 37.92 -46.58 -19.54
CA ASP A 692 38.68 -47.53 -18.72
C ASP A 692 37.83 -48.74 -18.33
N LEU A 693 36.57 -48.51 -17.93
CA LEU A 693 35.59 -49.55 -17.68
C LEU A 693 35.29 -50.34 -18.96
N MET A 694 35.01 -49.66 -20.07
CA MET A 694 34.69 -50.32 -21.34
C MET A 694 35.86 -51.17 -21.87
N GLU A 695 37.10 -50.70 -21.74
CA GLU A 695 38.29 -51.46 -22.11
C GLU A 695 38.53 -52.64 -21.18
N HIS A 696 38.28 -52.48 -19.88
CA HIS A 696 38.38 -53.57 -18.92
C HIS A 696 37.39 -54.69 -19.22
N LEU A 697 36.12 -54.34 -19.45
CA LEU A 697 35.06 -55.27 -19.83
C LEU A 697 35.36 -55.99 -21.14
N ARG A 698 35.87 -55.27 -22.16
CA ARG A 698 36.33 -55.89 -23.43
C ARG A 698 37.48 -56.88 -23.22
N LYS A 699 38.45 -56.54 -22.37
CA LYS A 699 39.57 -57.45 -22.05
C LYS A 699 39.06 -58.70 -21.31
N ALA A 700 38.14 -58.53 -20.37
CA ALA A 700 37.54 -59.64 -19.62
C ALA A 700 36.75 -60.60 -20.53
N GLU A 701 35.95 -60.08 -21.48
CA GLU A 701 35.23 -60.88 -22.48
C GLU A 701 36.18 -61.61 -23.45
N TRP A 702 37.22 -60.92 -23.91
CA TRP A 702 38.22 -61.55 -24.77
C TRP A 702 38.92 -62.71 -24.06
N LEU A 703 39.25 -62.55 -22.77
CA LEU A 703 39.81 -63.65 -21.97
C LEU A 703 38.80 -64.79 -21.77
N ALA A 704 37.51 -64.48 -21.56
CA ALA A 704 36.46 -65.47 -21.38
C ALA A 704 36.05 -66.22 -22.67
N THR A 705 36.40 -65.71 -23.86
CA THR A 705 36.10 -66.33 -25.16
C THR A 705 37.29 -67.10 -25.75
N VAL A 706 38.48 -66.95 -25.18
CA VAL A 706 39.72 -67.63 -25.59
C VAL A 706 39.98 -68.92 -24.78
N ASP A 707 39.37 -69.04 -23.60
CA ASP A 707 39.24 -70.30 -22.83
C ASP A 707 37.99 -71.10 -23.28
#